data_AF-A0A549T8S0-F1
#
_entry.id   AF-A0A549T8S0-F1
#
_cell.length_a   1.000
_cell.length_b   1.000
_cell.length_c   1.000
_cell.angle_alpha   90.00
_cell.angle_beta   90.00
_cell.angle_gamma   90.00
#
_symmetry.space_group_name_H-M   'P 1'
#
loop_
_entity.id
_entity.type
_entity.pdbx_description
1 polymer ?
#
loop_
_entity_poly.entity_id
_entity_poly.type
_entity_poly.pdbx_seq_one_letter_code
_entity_poly.pdbx_strand_id
1 'polypeptide(L)'
;MRSVRVVLLLAWGALIVALFYDPLTAWLTLPDSGSPFRIGDDPVVIQGVPRYSTPYSMTNRIFWTIAVPLVPFSIMLLGHEFWRRVCPLSHASQFARTFGFERKLPNLNRKTGRVERVLALLPSQSWLRRNHLYFQLGFLTVGVSGRILFYNSSHVALAAAFIFIISFAIFVGFVYGGKSWCNYFCPTAVVQQIYTGPGGLFDSKPHIERVAVKQSSCRASTASADRSICVGCTTNCPDIDLENNYWKTVDLDQKRNVYYLFFGLVFGFYTYYFIYSGTWDYYMSGFWTHESDPFGALLKPGLYFDGHSIPVPKLVAAPVYIVLCMVLSFALFLGLERLYERCSSARGLALSKTQRRHHMLTISGFASFTLFYAFAGRPNILLMPSIAVKLIDLAIAATSVAWLISSLARNADLYRHESLGHALRLELKRMGFRSEEFLDGRSLDQLSADEIYVLAKTLPNFSVDQKRNAYRAILADTLATGQTRSSESLKLLRDLRVQLGLSDSDHDAIAHALGVEDPSLFNSDLARTVEEHARRRNYREFVIDLVQKGLAAGVAPKAWLARTETLASIRQMRNWFNISDEEHGEIVGEATNDQKRSTERIEALVHSLKWTESARFTLSHENRPEASLIAKTIVKWQAQLVREIVHLAATLEDAARAAELVRPIALILGTEGNSALLETIDAAPAALRDAVHSARTQASSASYFEIIEMSRPADVVFRSFLDDRDALVRALAVSALATESAEGAALAREIFGHGEALPPLAEEIVASAKHGERSPMVTIMAELLVSSVFSRVDLSVLAEIARRSSIEIHPEGAQICRYGESSDGMFVLVRGETIAWVAGENGREIIGRGGAGTVFGELGVISGRPRSAFVEVASEEACVVAIPRSAVDDLLGRDASAVQSILKTVTGYLLDNMAAASAKAKQELQTS
;
A
#
# COMPACT_ATOMS: atom_id res chain seq x y z
N MET A 1 -12.13 -1.46 32.27
CA MET A 1 -12.38 -0.53 31.13
C MET A 1 -13.56 -0.95 30.24
N ARG A 2 -13.65 -2.19 29.73
CA ARG A 2 -14.81 -2.65 28.94
C ARG A 2 -16.13 -2.56 29.72
N SER A 3 -16.13 -3.00 30.99
CA SER A 3 -17.30 -2.90 31.88
C SER A 3 -17.74 -1.45 32.12
N VAL A 4 -16.79 -0.52 32.27
CA VAL A 4 -17.08 0.92 32.46
C VAL A 4 -17.80 1.49 31.22
N ARG A 5 -17.35 1.14 30.01
CA ARG A 5 -18.01 1.59 28.76
C ARG A 5 -19.42 1.06 28.62
N VAL A 6 -19.64 -0.20 28.97
CA VAL A 6 -20.97 -0.81 28.93
C VAL A 6 -21.88 -0.15 29.96
N VAL A 7 -21.40 0.08 31.19
CA VAL A 7 -22.15 0.79 32.23
C VAL A 7 -22.52 2.21 31.78
N LEU A 8 -21.60 2.95 31.17
CA LEU A 8 -21.88 4.30 30.67
C LEU A 8 -22.86 4.30 29.50
N LEU A 9 -22.77 3.31 28.60
CA LEU A 9 -23.74 3.15 27.52
C LEU A 9 -25.13 2.82 28.07
N LEU A 10 -25.22 1.94 29.07
CA LEU A 10 -26.47 1.62 29.76
C LEU A 10 -27.02 2.84 30.52
N ALA A 11 -26.16 3.64 31.16
CA ALA A 11 -26.56 4.88 31.82
C ALA A 11 -27.10 5.91 30.81
N TRP A 12 -26.52 5.99 29.62
CA TRP A 12 -27.05 6.79 28.51
C TRP A 12 -28.39 6.26 28.00
N GLY A 13 -28.54 4.94 27.88
CA GLY A 13 -29.82 4.31 27.56
C GLY A 13 -30.89 4.63 28.61
N ALA A 14 -30.54 4.54 29.89
CA ALA A 14 -31.42 4.91 31.00
C ALA A 14 -31.79 6.40 30.97
N LEU A 15 -30.85 7.29 30.63
CA LEU A 15 -31.14 8.72 30.44
C LEU A 15 -32.13 8.96 29.30
N ILE A 16 -31.98 8.26 28.17
CA ILE A 16 -32.93 8.37 27.04
C ILE A 16 -34.32 7.87 27.45
N VAL A 17 -34.41 6.78 28.20
CA VAL A 17 -35.68 6.28 28.73
C VAL A 17 -36.28 7.28 29.73
N ALA A 18 -35.48 7.87 30.61
CA ALA A 18 -35.92 8.89 31.55
C ALA A 18 -36.47 10.15 30.86
N LEU A 19 -35.97 10.51 29.67
CA LEU A 19 -36.55 11.61 28.89
C LEU A 19 -37.98 11.33 28.41
N PHE A 20 -38.36 10.07 28.18
CA PHE A 20 -39.74 9.72 27.86
C PHE A 20 -40.61 9.56 29.10
N TYR A 21 -40.03 9.10 30.21
CA TYR A 21 -40.76 8.83 31.44
C TYR A 21 -39.90 9.09 32.67
N ASP A 22 -40.20 10.18 33.38
CA ASP A 22 -39.55 10.57 34.63
C ASP A 22 -40.58 10.90 35.72
N PRO A 23 -41.04 9.88 36.46
CA PRO A 23 -42.00 10.07 37.54
C PRO A 23 -41.33 10.53 38.85
N LEU A 24 -40.00 10.41 38.97
CA LEU A 24 -39.29 10.55 40.23
C LEU A 24 -38.87 12.00 40.48
N THR A 25 -38.33 12.68 39.48
CA THR A 25 -37.75 14.01 39.71
C THR A 25 -38.79 15.13 39.74
N ALA A 26 -39.97 14.91 39.17
CA ALA A 26 -41.07 15.88 39.19
C ALA A 26 -41.46 16.26 40.64
N TRP A 27 -41.39 15.30 41.57
CA TRP A 27 -41.64 15.54 42.99
C TRP A 27 -40.70 16.58 43.61
N LEU A 28 -39.44 16.66 43.14
CA LEU A 28 -38.45 17.62 43.65
C LEU A 28 -38.73 19.08 43.28
N THR A 29 -39.67 19.33 42.36
CA THR A 29 -40.06 20.67 41.91
C THR A 29 -41.37 21.15 42.52
N LEU A 30 -42.07 20.28 43.27
CA LEU A 30 -43.29 20.67 43.97
C LEU A 30 -42.98 21.78 44.99
N PRO A 31 -43.88 22.77 45.16
CA PRO A 31 -43.67 23.88 46.10
C PRO A 31 -43.36 23.41 47.53
N ASP A 32 -43.99 22.32 47.96
CA ASP A 32 -43.89 21.75 49.31
C ASP A 32 -42.80 20.69 49.50
N SER A 33 -41.99 20.41 48.47
CA SER A 33 -41.03 19.29 48.46
C SER A 33 -39.83 19.43 49.42
N GLY A 34 -39.60 20.63 49.99
CA GLY A 34 -38.40 20.93 50.79
C GLY A 34 -37.08 20.90 50.00
N SER A 35 -37.14 20.63 48.71
CA SER A 35 -36.00 20.57 47.79
C SER A 35 -35.46 21.97 47.45
N PRO A 36 -34.16 22.15 47.21
CA PRO A 36 -33.61 23.40 46.67
C PRO A 36 -34.13 23.72 45.26
N PHE A 37 -34.76 22.75 44.58
CA PHE A 37 -35.38 22.90 43.26
C PHE A 37 -36.87 23.21 43.30
N ARG A 38 -37.46 23.42 44.49
CA ARG A 38 -38.87 23.79 44.64
C ARG A 38 -39.17 25.06 43.86
N ILE A 39 -40.32 25.09 43.21
CA ILE A 39 -40.80 26.29 42.51
C ILE A 39 -41.27 27.31 43.55
N GLY A 40 -40.81 28.55 43.43
CA GLY A 40 -41.31 29.70 44.20
C GLY A 40 -42.34 30.51 43.42
N ASP A 41 -42.92 31.52 44.06
CA ASP A 41 -43.95 32.39 43.48
C ASP A 41 -43.40 33.51 42.58
N ASP A 42 -42.07 33.65 42.49
CA ASP A 42 -41.42 34.71 41.74
C ASP A 42 -41.53 34.49 40.22
N PRO A 43 -42.14 35.42 39.46
CA PRO A 43 -42.24 35.29 38.01
C PRO A 43 -40.91 35.59 37.31
N VAL A 44 -40.63 34.83 36.24
CA VAL A 44 -39.52 35.13 35.33
C VAL A 44 -40.04 36.01 34.20
N VAL A 45 -39.47 37.20 34.03
CA VAL A 45 -39.87 38.15 32.98
C VAL A 45 -39.20 37.78 31.66
N ILE A 46 -40.00 37.54 30.63
CA ILE A 46 -39.55 37.24 29.26
C ILE A 46 -40.22 38.24 28.32
N GLN A 47 -39.43 39.06 27.63
CA GLN A 47 -39.92 40.09 26.69
C GLN A 47 -40.91 41.06 27.34
N GLY A 48 -40.67 41.44 28.60
CA GLY A 48 -41.56 42.30 29.39
C GLY A 48 -42.82 41.61 29.94
N VAL A 49 -43.01 40.31 29.71
CA VAL A 49 -44.16 39.54 30.19
C VAL A 49 -43.74 38.59 31.32
N PRO A 50 -44.34 38.67 32.53
CA PRO A 50 -44.06 37.74 33.62
C PRO A 50 -44.59 36.33 33.31
N ARG A 51 -43.79 35.30 33.57
CA ARG A 51 -44.12 33.88 33.39
C ARG A 51 -43.85 33.11 34.67
N TYR A 52 -44.76 32.19 35.00
CA TYR A 52 -44.67 31.34 36.19
C TYR A 52 -44.31 29.91 35.82
N SER A 53 -43.49 29.27 36.65
CA SER A 53 -43.12 27.86 36.47
C SER A 53 -44.23 26.95 36.98
N THR A 54 -44.44 25.83 36.30
CA THR A 54 -45.31 24.73 36.77
C THR A 54 -44.44 23.52 37.10
N PRO A 55 -44.84 22.61 38.01
CA PRO A 55 -44.05 21.42 38.34
C PRO A 55 -43.65 20.64 37.08
N TYR A 56 -42.37 20.30 36.97
CA TYR A 56 -41.77 19.77 35.73
C TYR A 56 -40.76 18.65 36.02
N SER A 57 -40.46 17.84 35.01
CA SER A 57 -39.38 16.85 35.10
C SER A 57 -38.01 17.54 35.03
N MET A 58 -37.15 17.23 35.99
CA MET A 58 -35.79 17.79 36.06
C MET A 58 -34.82 17.17 35.05
N THR A 59 -35.22 16.17 34.26
CA THR A 59 -34.29 15.45 33.37
C THR A 59 -33.56 16.39 32.40
N ASN A 60 -34.26 17.33 31.74
CA ASN A 60 -33.63 18.32 30.85
C ASN A 60 -32.68 19.24 31.61
N ARG A 61 -33.10 19.73 32.79
CA ARG A 61 -32.29 20.60 33.63
C ARG A 61 -31.02 19.90 34.09
N ILE A 62 -31.11 18.68 34.62
CA ILE A 62 -29.97 17.86 35.05
C ILE A 62 -29.00 17.65 33.88
N PHE A 63 -29.51 17.25 32.71
CA PHE A 63 -28.65 17.03 31.55
C PHE A 63 -27.89 18.31 31.16
N TRP A 64 -28.58 19.43 30.99
CA TRP A 64 -27.97 20.65 30.46
C TRP A 64 -27.13 21.44 31.46
N THR A 65 -27.47 21.39 32.75
CA THR A 65 -26.83 22.20 33.80
C THR A 65 -25.89 21.41 34.70
N ILE A 66 -25.89 20.08 34.63
CA ILE A 66 -24.96 19.21 35.36
C ILE A 66 -24.15 18.36 34.39
N ALA A 67 -24.79 17.51 33.57
CA ALA A 67 -24.06 16.55 32.75
C ALA A 67 -23.19 17.22 31.66
N VAL A 68 -23.73 18.21 30.94
CA VAL A 68 -23.00 18.92 29.89
C VAL A 68 -21.81 19.72 30.43
N PRO A 69 -21.93 20.52 31.51
CA PRO A 69 -20.79 21.22 32.10
C PRO A 69 -19.68 20.28 32.61
N LEU A 70 -20.00 19.08 33.09
CA LEU A 70 -18.96 18.14 33.53
C LEU A 70 -18.05 17.66 32.37
N VAL A 71 -18.57 17.67 31.13
CA VAL A 71 -17.82 17.16 29.96
C VAL A 71 -16.59 18.03 29.64
N PRO A 72 -16.70 19.34 29.33
CA PRO A 72 -15.52 20.17 29.07
C PRO A 72 -14.52 20.20 30.22
N PHE A 73 -15.00 20.18 31.48
CA PHE A 73 -14.14 20.18 32.67
C PHE A 73 -13.30 18.91 32.68
N SER A 74 -13.93 17.74 32.49
CA SER A 74 -13.24 16.46 32.44
C SER A 74 -12.26 16.34 31.27
N ILE A 75 -12.60 16.92 30.10
CA ILE A 75 -11.72 16.91 28.92
C ILE A 75 -10.43 17.70 29.18
N MET A 76 -10.54 18.89 29.76
CA MET A 76 -9.37 19.75 29.99
C MET A 76 -8.50 19.24 31.16
N LEU A 77 -9.13 18.68 32.19
CA LEU A 77 -8.46 18.12 33.35
C LEU A 77 -7.81 16.76 33.04
N LEU A 78 -8.59 15.79 32.56
CA LEU A 78 -8.18 14.39 32.39
C LEU A 78 -7.67 14.06 30.98
N GLY A 79 -7.81 15.00 30.04
CA GLY A 79 -7.22 14.90 28.70
C GLY A 79 -8.02 14.09 27.68
N HIS A 80 -7.41 13.99 26.48
CA HIS A 80 -7.99 13.35 25.30
C HIS A 80 -8.19 11.85 25.51
N GLU A 81 -7.21 11.20 26.15
CA GLU A 81 -7.22 9.76 26.37
C GLU A 81 -8.42 9.32 27.20
N PHE A 82 -8.65 9.96 28.35
CA PHE A 82 -9.76 9.66 29.25
C PHE A 82 -11.10 9.84 28.53
N TRP A 83 -11.31 10.99 27.89
CA TRP A 83 -12.56 11.28 27.22
C TRP A 83 -12.88 10.30 26.09
N ARG A 84 -11.90 9.97 25.23
CA ARG A 84 -12.09 8.99 24.15
C ARG A 84 -12.44 7.59 24.66
N ARG A 85 -12.03 7.25 25.88
CA ARG A 85 -12.29 5.95 26.52
C ARG A 85 -13.67 5.88 27.18
N VAL A 86 -14.20 7.01 27.64
CA VAL A 86 -15.48 7.14 28.36
C VAL A 86 -16.64 7.54 27.42
N CYS A 87 -16.34 8.20 26.30
CA CYS A 87 -17.35 8.73 25.37
C CYS A 87 -18.28 7.61 24.82
N PRO A 88 -19.61 7.70 25.04
CA PRO A 88 -20.55 6.69 24.58
C PRO A 88 -20.67 6.64 23.05
N LEU A 89 -20.59 7.79 22.36
CA LEU A 89 -20.62 7.84 20.90
C LEU A 89 -19.39 7.19 20.25
N SER A 90 -18.22 7.31 20.89
CA SER A 90 -17.00 6.59 20.48
C SER A 90 -17.22 5.08 20.55
N HIS A 91 -17.95 4.60 21.55
CA HIS A 91 -18.30 3.18 21.68
C HIS A 91 -19.37 2.76 20.66
N ALA A 92 -20.44 3.55 20.50
CA ALA A 92 -21.51 3.29 19.54
C ALA A 92 -20.98 3.22 18.10
N SER A 93 -20.04 4.09 17.72
CA SER A 93 -19.41 4.02 16.39
C SER A 93 -18.59 2.74 16.15
N GLN A 94 -18.22 2.00 17.20
CA GLN A 94 -17.52 0.70 17.10
C GLN A 94 -18.48 -0.49 17.18
N PHE A 95 -19.80 -0.25 17.14
CA PHE A 95 -20.80 -1.30 17.20
C PHE A 95 -20.70 -2.27 16.02
N ALA A 96 -20.65 -1.76 14.79
CA ALA A 96 -20.53 -2.59 13.57
C ALA A 96 -19.33 -3.53 13.60
N ARG A 97 -18.20 -3.05 14.12
CA ARG A 97 -16.98 -3.83 14.35
C ARG A 97 -17.16 -4.95 15.36
N THR A 98 -17.86 -4.68 16.47
CA THR A 98 -18.09 -5.66 17.54
C THR A 98 -18.88 -6.86 17.04
N PHE A 99 -19.80 -6.64 16.09
CA PHE A 99 -20.62 -7.69 15.45
C PHE A 99 -20.08 -8.17 14.09
N GLY A 100 -18.93 -7.64 13.62
CA GLY A 100 -18.31 -8.06 12.37
C GLY A 100 -19.03 -7.61 11.09
N PHE A 101 -19.95 -6.64 11.17
CA PHE A 101 -20.74 -6.13 10.04
C PHE A 101 -20.09 -4.94 9.32
N GLU A 102 -18.80 -4.68 9.52
CA GLU A 102 -18.11 -3.56 8.86
C GLU A 102 -18.10 -3.73 7.33
N ARG A 103 -18.39 -2.63 6.61
CA ARG A 103 -18.29 -2.62 5.15
C ARG A 103 -16.85 -2.88 4.70
N LYS A 104 -16.67 -3.89 3.84
CA LYS A 104 -15.39 -4.23 3.22
C LYS A 104 -15.45 -4.00 1.72
N LEU A 105 -14.38 -3.49 1.15
CA LEU A 105 -14.20 -3.28 -0.28
C LEU A 105 -13.18 -4.29 -0.84
N PRO A 106 -13.35 -4.76 -2.08
CA PRO A 106 -12.34 -5.57 -2.74
C PRO A 106 -11.08 -4.72 -2.98
N ASN A 107 -9.92 -5.25 -2.60
CA ASN A 107 -8.61 -4.67 -2.84
C ASN A 107 -7.69 -5.74 -3.44
N LEU A 108 -7.04 -5.44 -4.56
CA LEU A 108 -6.13 -6.38 -5.20
C LEU A 108 -4.78 -6.35 -4.47
N ASN A 109 -4.39 -7.45 -3.85
CA ASN A 109 -3.07 -7.60 -3.28
C ASN A 109 -2.06 -7.85 -4.41
N ARG A 110 -1.30 -6.81 -4.75
CA ARG A 110 -0.31 -6.85 -5.85
C ARG A 110 0.80 -7.88 -5.63
N LYS A 111 1.10 -8.26 -4.39
CA LYS A 111 2.13 -9.27 -4.07
C LYS A 111 1.62 -10.70 -4.25
N THR A 112 0.32 -10.96 -4.07
CA THR A 112 -0.26 -12.31 -4.12
C THR A 112 -1.19 -12.54 -5.32
N GLY A 113 -1.53 -11.50 -6.06
CA GLY A 113 -2.49 -11.54 -7.18
C GLY A 113 -3.94 -11.80 -6.76
N ARG A 114 -4.24 -11.89 -5.45
CA ARG A 114 -5.57 -12.20 -4.92
C ARG A 114 -6.35 -10.94 -4.56
N VAL A 115 -7.68 -10.99 -4.76
CA VAL A 115 -8.60 -9.93 -4.30
C VAL A 115 -8.92 -10.16 -2.83
N GLU A 116 -8.36 -9.35 -1.96
CA GLU A 116 -8.61 -9.35 -0.52
C GLU A 116 -9.71 -8.36 -0.15
N ARG A 117 -10.52 -8.69 0.86
CA ARG A 117 -11.56 -7.78 1.37
C ARG A 117 -10.99 -6.90 2.48
N VAL A 118 -10.72 -5.64 2.17
CA VAL A 118 -10.16 -4.64 3.11
C VAL A 118 -11.27 -3.73 3.63
N LEU A 119 -11.13 -3.22 4.86
CA LEU A 119 -12.07 -2.29 5.47
C LEU A 119 -12.25 -1.03 4.60
N ALA A 120 -13.51 -0.60 4.43
CA ALA A 120 -13.81 0.66 3.76
C ALA A 120 -13.36 1.84 4.63
N LEU A 121 -12.38 2.61 4.18
CA LEU A 121 -11.91 3.83 4.86
C LEU A 121 -12.38 5.08 4.10
N LEU A 122 -12.37 6.23 4.77
CA LEU A 122 -12.73 7.50 4.14
C LEU A 122 -11.66 7.86 3.08
N PRO A 123 -12.03 8.02 1.78
CA PRO A 123 -11.08 8.28 0.71
C PRO A 123 -10.23 9.53 0.98
N SER A 124 -8.94 9.48 0.63
CA SER A 124 -8.01 10.61 0.81
C SER A 124 -8.47 11.87 0.08
N GLN A 125 -9.10 11.72 -1.09
CA GLN A 125 -9.58 12.83 -1.92
C GLN A 125 -10.98 13.34 -1.54
N SER A 126 -11.63 12.77 -0.52
CA SER A 126 -12.98 13.17 -0.13
C SER A 126 -13.02 14.63 0.35
N TRP A 127 -14.02 15.40 -0.11
CA TRP A 127 -14.31 16.74 0.41
C TRP A 127 -14.44 16.75 1.93
N LEU A 128 -15.10 15.75 2.49
CA LEU A 128 -15.31 15.64 3.93
C LEU A 128 -13.98 15.50 4.66
N ARG A 129 -13.05 14.66 4.17
CA ARG A 129 -11.73 14.51 4.80
C ARG A 129 -10.95 15.81 4.80
N ARG A 130 -11.01 16.57 3.70
CA ARG A 130 -10.32 17.87 3.56
C ARG A 130 -10.95 18.99 4.38
N ASN A 131 -12.26 18.95 4.63
CA ASN A 131 -13.01 20.03 5.29
C ASN A 131 -13.69 19.60 6.61
N HIS A 132 -13.24 18.50 7.22
CA HIS A 132 -13.89 17.90 8.38
C HIS A 132 -14.00 18.85 9.57
N LEU A 133 -13.01 19.71 9.80
CA LEU A 133 -13.04 20.69 10.89
C LEU A 133 -14.20 21.68 10.75
N TYR A 134 -14.47 22.17 9.53
CA TYR A 134 -15.62 23.03 9.26
C TYR A 134 -16.94 22.26 9.31
N PHE A 135 -16.96 21.03 8.80
CA PHE A 135 -18.14 20.17 8.91
C PHE A 135 -18.53 19.92 10.37
N GLN A 136 -17.56 19.57 11.22
CA GLN A 136 -17.79 19.33 12.64
C GLN A 136 -18.23 20.60 13.37
N LEU A 137 -17.61 21.75 13.07
CA LEU A 137 -18.04 23.03 13.64
C LEU A 137 -19.45 23.40 13.17
N GLY A 138 -19.76 23.26 11.88
CA GLY A 138 -21.09 23.53 11.34
C GLY A 138 -22.15 22.61 11.96
N PHE A 139 -21.83 21.32 12.12
CA PHE A 139 -22.72 20.37 12.78
C PHE A 139 -22.93 20.73 14.26
N LEU A 140 -21.87 21.17 14.96
CA LEU A 140 -21.97 21.69 16.32
C LEU A 140 -22.86 22.94 16.37
N THR A 141 -22.69 23.90 15.46
CA THR A 141 -23.51 25.13 15.38
C THR A 141 -24.98 24.82 15.15
N VAL A 142 -25.30 23.85 14.27
CA VAL A 142 -26.67 23.37 14.05
C VAL A 142 -27.23 22.74 15.33
N GLY A 143 -26.44 21.92 16.03
CA GLY A 143 -26.84 21.33 17.31
C GLY A 143 -27.10 22.38 18.41
N VAL A 144 -26.22 23.38 18.53
CA VAL A 144 -26.34 24.49 19.50
C VAL A 144 -27.53 25.39 19.17
N SER A 145 -27.80 25.65 17.90
CA SER A 145 -29.00 26.39 17.46
C SER A 145 -30.26 25.58 17.76
N GLY A 146 -30.25 24.28 17.44
CA GLY A 146 -31.34 23.36 17.76
C GLY A 146 -31.61 23.24 19.26
N ARG A 147 -30.59 23.44 20.11
CA ARG A 147 -30.75 23.50 21.56
C ARG A 147 -31.68 24.64 21.99
N ILE A 148 -31.47 25.84 21.46
CA ILE A 148 -32.31 27.02 21.74
C ILE A 148 -33.73 26.84 21.22
N LEU A 149 -33.87 26.19 20.06
CA LEU A 149 -35.12 26.11 19.31
C LEU A 149 -36.01 24.93 19.75
N PHE A 150 -35.42 23.76 20.01
CA PHE A 150 -36.16 22.51 20.13
C PHE A 150 -35.81 21.71 21.39
N TYR A 151 -34.53 21.58 21.72
CA TYR A 151 -34.09 20.52 22.66
C TYR A 151 -34.11 20.91 24.14
N ASN A 152 -34.07 22.21 24.45
CA ASN A 152 -33.89 22.66 25.83
C ASN A 152 -35.07 22.31 26.75
N SER A 153 -36.30 22.49 26.27
CA SER A 153 -37.53 22.30 27.04
C SER A 153 -38.35 21.09 26.63
N SER A 154 -38.21 20.60 25.39
CA SER A 154 -38.91 19.40 24.93
C SER A 154 -38.09 18.14 25.19
N HIS A 155 -38.57 17.33 26.14
CA HIS A 155 -37.96 16.03 26.46
C HIS A 155 -37.98 15.07 25.25
N VAL A 156 -39.06 15.09 24.47
CA VAL A 156 -39.22 14.25 23.27
C VAL A 156 -38.25 14.67 22.17
N ALA A 157 -38.08 15.98 21.94
CA ALA A 157 -37.14 16.47 20.94
C ALA A 157 -35.69 16.13 21.31
N LEU A 158 -35.33 16.26 22.60
CA LEU A 158 -34.00 15.87 23.10
C LEU A 158 -33.75 14.36 22.95
N ALA A 159 -34.74 13.52 23.29
CA ALA A 159 -34.63 12.07 23.14
C ALA A 159 -34.46 11.67 21.67
N ALA A 160 -35.26 12.26 20.76
CA ALA A 160 -35.15 12.04 19.33
C ALA A 160 -33.76 12.45 18.78
N ALA A 161 -33.21 13.58 19.25
CA ALA A 161 -31.87 14.02 18.87
C ALA A 161 -30.77 13.05 19.34
N PHE A 162 -30.89 12.47 20.54
CA PHE A 162 -29.97 11.43 21.02
C PHE A 162 -30.05 10.15 20.21
N ILE A 163 -31.26 9.66 19.91
CA ILE A 163 -31.45 8.48 19.07
C ILE A 163 -30.84 8.72 17.68
N PHE A 164 -31.08 9.90 17.10
CA PHE A 164 -30.51 10.28 15.81
C PHE A 164 -28.97 10.27 15.84
N ILE A 165 -28.33 10.94 16.79
CA ILE A 165 -26.86 11.02 16.81
C ILE A 165 -26.19 9.68 17.11
N ILE A 166 -26.81 8.83 17.94
CA ILE A 166 -26.33 7.46 18.19
C ILE A 166 -26.46 6.62 16.93
N SER A 167 -27.62 6.66 16.27
CA SER A 167 -27.88 5.92 15.03
C SER A 167 -26.92 6.37 13.92
N PHE A 168 -26.65 7.67 13.83
CA PHE A 168 -25.71 8.21 12.86
C PHE A 168 -24.27 7.81 13.15
N ALA A 169 -23.85 7.79 14.43
CA ALA A 169 -22.54 7.28 14.81
C ALA A 169 -22.35 5.79 14.47
N ILE A 170 -23.37 4.96 14.70
CA ILE A 170 -23.38 3.54 14.32
C ILE A 170 -23.31 3.40 12.80
N PHE A 171 -24.13 4.16 12.07
CA PHE A 171 -24.15 4.15 10.61
C PHE A 171 -22.79 4.52 10.01
N VAL A 172 -22.15 5.59 10.51
CA VAL A 172 -20.81 5.98 10.07
C VAL A 172 -19.80 4.88 10.36
N GLY A 173 -19.89 4.21 11.52
CA GLY A 173 -19.03 3.07 11.86
C GLY A 173 -19.26 1.83 10.99
N PHE A 174 -20.48 1.62 10.49
CA PHE A 174 -20.81 0.57 9.53
C PHE A 174 -20.23 0.89 8.14
N VAL A 175 -20.39 2.14 7.66
CA VAL A 175 -19.94 2.57 6.33
C VAL A 175 -18.42 2.73 6.26
N TYR A 176 -17.81 3.27 7.31
CA TYR A 176 -16.38 3.57 7.38
C TYR A 176 -15.75 2.91 8.61
N GLY A 177 -14.74 2.07 8.38
CA GLY A 177 -14.04 1.35 9.44
C GLY A 177 -13.24 2.23 10.40
N GLY A 178 -12.85 1.65 11.53
CA GLY A 178 -12.03 2.33 12.54
C GLY A 178 -12.79 3.40 13.32
N LYS A 179 -12.11 4.47 13.71
CA LYS A 179 -12.68 5.59 14.47
C LYS A 179 -13.01 6.80 13.60
N SER A 180 -13.56 6.53 12.41
CA SER A 180 -13.87 7.56 11.42
C SER A 180 -14.90 8.57 11.92
N TRP A 181 -15.91 8.14 12.68
CA TRP A 181 -16.87 9.03 13.37
C TRP A 181 -16.17 10.09 14.21
N CYS A 182 -15.34 9.62 15.14
CA CYS A 182 -14.63 10.42 16.12
C CYS A 182 -13.66 11.44 15.51
N ASN A 183 -13.10 11.15 14.33
CA ASN A 183 -12.11 12.00 13.67
C ASN A 183 -12.73 12.95 12.62
N TYR A 184 -13.80 12.55 11.95
CA TYR A 184 -14.33 13.31 10.79
C TYR A 184 -15.75 13.87 10.97
N PHE A 185 -16.58 13.27 11.83
CA PHE A 185 -18.01 13.61 11.91
C PHE A 185 -18.43 14.16 13.27
N CYS A 186 -17.81 13.71 14.35
CA CYS A 186 -18.25 13.98 15.71
C CYS A 186 -18.18 15.48 16.05
N PRO A 187 -19.29 16.16 16.38
CA PRO A 187 -19.29 17.60 16.65
C PRO A 187 -18.54 17.95 17.95
N THR A 188 -18.52 17.04 18.93
CA THR A 188 -17.76 17.21 20.18
C THR A 188 -16.25 17.07 19.98
N ALA A 189 -15.77 16.59 18.83
CA ALA A 189 -14.33 16.52 18.55
C ALA A 189 -13.70 17.91 18.45
N VAL A 190 -14.45 18.91 17.97
CA VAL A 190 -14.00 20.32 17.93
C VAL A 190 -13.80 20.85 19.34
N VAL A 191 -14.81 20.65 20.22
CA VAL A 191 -14.75 21.04 21.63
C VAL A 191 -13.56 20.39 22.33
N GLN A 192 -13.38 19.09 22.09
CA GLN A 192 -12.26 18.31 22.60
C GLN A 192 -10.93 18.91 22.14
N GLN A 193 -10.73 19.12 20.85
CA GLN A 193 -9.48 19.66 20.31
C GLN A 193 -9.14 21.04 20.88
N ILE A 194 -10.15 21.92 21.04
CA ILE A 194 -9.96 23.28 21.56
C ILE A 194 -9.55 23.25 23.03
N TYR A 195 -10.20 22.43 23.86
CA TYR A 195 -9.92 22.38 25.30
C TYR A 195 -8.75 21.49 25.70
N THR A 196 -8.31 20.56 24.83
CA THR A 196 -7.06 19.83 25.09
C THR A 196 -5.85 20.52 24.48
N GLY A 197 -5.98 21.19 23.32
CA GLY A 197 -4.83 21.75 22.64
C GLY A 197 -3.74 20.69 22.40
N PRO A 198 -2.50 20.88 22.89
CA PRO A 198 -1.44 19.86 22.83
C PRO A 198 -1.64 18.69 23.82
N GLY A 199 -2.45 18.85 24.88
CA GLY A 199 -2.69 17.85 25.92
C GLY A 199 -3.51 18.39 27.10
N GLY A 200 -4.27 17.52 27.77
CA GLY A 200 -4.89 17.84 29.07
C GLY A 200 -3.87 17.86 30.22
N LEU A 201 -4.27 18.35 31.40
CA LEU A 201 -3.38 18.47 32.56
C LEU A 201 -2.81 17.12 33.04
N PHE A 202 -3.63 16.07 32.99
CA PHE A 202 -3.25 14.70 33.39
C PHE A 202 -3.23 13.71 32.21
N ASP A 203 -3.09 14.21 30.98
CA ASP A 203 -3.01 13.35 29.79
C ASP A 203 -1.65 12.64 29.71
N SER A 204 -1.64 11.41 29.22
CA SER A 204 -0.38 10.66 29.08
C SER A 204 0.46 11.17 27.90
N LYS A 205 1.78 10.98 27.97
CA LYS A 205 2.75 11.38 26.94
C LYS A 205 3.28 10.16 26.17
N PRO A 206 2.57 9.68 25.14
CA PRO A 206 2.90 8.42 24.45
C PRO A 206 4.20 8.45 23.62
N HIS A 207 4.80 9.61 23.41
CA HIS A 207 6.16 9.76 22.86
C HIS A 207 7.27 9.51 23.90
N ILE A 208 6.93 9.56 25.19
CA ILE A 208 7.83 9.29 26.31
C ILE A 208 7.55 7.92 26.93
N GLU A 209 6.30 7.48 26.99
CA GLU A 209 5.94 6.21 27.62
C GLU A 209 5.91 5.04 26.61
N ARG A 210 6.70 3.98 26.85
CA ARG A 210 6.62 2.72 26.08
C ARG A 210 5.52 1.81 26.61
N VAL A 211 4.30 2.04 26.15
CA VAL A 211 3.16 1.12 26.35
C VAL A 211 2.82 0.44 25.02
N ALA A 212 2.58 -0.87 25.06
CA ALA A 212 2.24 -1.68 23.87
C ALA A 212 1.04 -1.13 23.08
N VAL A 213 0.12 -0.43 23.77
CA VAL A 213 -1.00 0.29 23.17
C VAL A 213 -1.03 1.71 23.69
N LYS A 214 -0.71 2.67 22.80
CA LYS A 214 -0.65 4.11 23.10
C LYS A 214 -2.04 4.73 23.37
N GLN A 215 -2.10 5.73 24.24
CA GLN A 215 -3.27 6.56 24.60
C GLN A 215 -4.63 5.86 24.45
N SER A 216 -5.46 6.31 23.49
CA SER A 216 -6.82 5.81 23.23
C SER A 216 -6.91 5.04 21.91
N SER A 217 -5.79 4.52 21.42
CA SER A 217 -5.68 3.85 20.12
C SER A 217 -6.54 2.58 19.98
N CYS A 218 -6.73 2.13 18.74
CA CYS A 218 -7.60 1.00 18.39
C CYS A 218 -7.11 -0.31 19.02
N ARG A 219 -7.99 -0.83 19.87
CA ARG A 219 -7.88 -1.92 20.86
C ARG A 219 -8.37 -3.34 20.59
N ALA A 220 -7.54 -4.39 20.69
CA ALA A 220 -8.04 -5.75 20.90
C ALA A 220 -7.45 -6.35 22.18
N SER A 221 -8.30 -6.59 23.18
CA SER A 221 -7.88 -7.20 24.44
C SER A 221 -7.78 -8.72 24.27
N THR A 222 -6.60 -9.28 24.52
CA THR A 222 -6.37 -10.74 24.62
C THR A 222 -6.11 -11.13 26.08
N ALA A 223 -6.18 -12.42 26.41
CA ALA A 223 -6.04 -12.91 27.79
C ALA A 223 -4.69 -12.53 28.46
N SER A 224 -3.64 -12.29 27.68
CA SER A 224 -2.30 -11.94 28.18
C SER A 224 -1.91 -10.47 28.06
N ALA A 225 -2.45 -9.72 27.08
CA ALA A 225 -2.19 -8.28 26.90
C ALA A 225 -3.16 -7.60 25.90
N ASP A 226 -3.25 -6.27 25.94
CA ASP A 226 -3.88 -5.48 24.88
C ASP A 226 -2.95 -5.43 23.65
N ARG A 227 -3.50 -5.68 22.45
CA ARG A 227 -2.79 -5.50 21.16
C ARG A 227 -3.40 -4.36 20.35
N SER A 228 -2.55 -3.59 19.69
CA SER A 228 -2.98 -2.58 18.72
C SER A 228 -3.56 -3.27 17.49
N ILE A 229 -4.76 -2.87 17.08
CA ILE A 229 -5.34 -3.27 15.80
C ILE A 229 -5.78 -2.03 15.00
N CYS A 230 -4.90 -1.02 15.00
CA CYS A 230 -5.09 0.19 14.22
C CYS A 230 -5.30 -0.11 12.74
N VAL A 231 -6.33 0.49 12.16
CA VAL A 231 -6.70 0.33 10.73
C VAL A 231 -6.24 1.51 9.87
N GLY A 232 -5.49 2.46 10.44
CA GLY A 232 -4.94 3.59 9.69
C GLY A 232 -5.98 4.58 9.14
N CYS A 233 -7.12 4.80 9.83
CA CYS A 233 -8.19 5.67 9.34
C CYS A 233 -7.81 7.13 9.13
N THR A 234 -6.72 7.61 9.77
CA THR A 234 -6.16 8.95 9.58
C THR A 234 -4.64 8.92 9.74
N THR A 235 -3.94 9.79 9.00
CA THR A 235 -2.48 10.00 9.06
C THR A 235 -2.16 10.90 10.25
N ASN A 236 -1.38 10.42 11.23
CA ASN A 236 -1.14 11.06 12.54
C ASN A 236 -2.39 11.07 13.44
N CYS A 237 -2.88 9.89 13.83
CA CYS A 237 -4.09 9.78 14.62
C CYS A 237 -3.93 10.39 16.03
N PRO A 238 -4.80 11.32 16.45
CA PRO A 238 -4.73 11.92 17.78
C PRO A 238 -5.01 10.90 18.91
N ASP A 239 -5.60 9.74 18.59
CA ASP A 239 -5.79 8.66 19.57
C ASP A 239 -4.52 7.84 19.82
N ILE A 240 -3.49 7.98 18.97
CA ILE A 240 -2.16 7.37 19.16
C ILE A 240 -1.26 8.35 19.89
N ASP A 241 -1.21 9.59 19.39
CA ASP A 241 -0.41 10.67 19.94
C ASP A 241 -1.07 12.00 19.59
N LEU A 242 -1.80 12.55 20.57
CA LEU A 242 -2.50 13.83 20.43
C LEU A 242 -1.53 14.97 20.14
N GLU A 243 -0.41 15.03 20.85
CA GLU A 243 0.52 16.15 20.77
C GLU A 243 1.20 16.19 19.40
N ASN A 244 1.61 15.02 18.88
CA ASN A 244 2.10 14.91 17.52
C ASN A 244 1.06 15.39 16.48
N ASN A 245 -0.19 14.93 16.60
CA ASN A 245 -1.27 15.40 15.73
C ASN A 245 -1.45 16.91 15.82
N TYR A 246 -1.37 17.47 17.03
CA TYR A 246 -1.53 18.89 17.28
C TYR A 246 -0.47 19.70 16.52
N TRP A 247 0.82 19.36 16.68
CA TRP A 247 1.92 20.06 16.02
C TRP A 247 1.89 19.92 14.50
N LYS A 248 1.49 18.75 13.97
CA LYS A 248 1.34 18.54 12.51
C LYS A 248 0.17 19.30 11.89
N THR A 249 -0.79 19.76 12.70
CA THR A 249 -2.01 20.44 12.22
C THR A 249 -2.10 21.89 12.67
N VAL A 250 -1.17 22.37 13.50
CA VAL A 250 -1.24 23.70 14.13
C VAL A 250 -1.26 24.83 13.11
N ASP A 251 -0.50 24.68 12.01
CA ASP A 251 -0.38 25.69 10.96
C ASP A 251 -1.51 25.64 9.91
N LEU A 252 -2.47 24.73 10.04
CA LEU A 252 -3.64 24.68 9.16
C LEU A 252 -4.56 25.87 9.42
N ASP A 253 -4.86 26.63 8.37
CA ASP A 253 -5.81 27.75 8.44
C ASP A 253 -7.19 27.32 8.92
N GLN A 254 -7.64 26.12 8.56
CA GLN A 254 -8.92 25.58 9.02
C GLN A 254 -8.98 25.44 10.54
N LYS A 255 -7.88 24.98 11.16
CA LYS A 255 -7.78 24.84 12.62
C LYS A 255 -7.82 26.20 13.29
N ARG A 256 -7.06 27.17 12.79
CA ARG A 256 -7.14 28.58 13.24
C ARG A 256 -8.56 29.11 13.20
N ASN A 257 -9.19 28.99 12.04
CA ASN A 257 -10.52 29.54 11.82
C ASN A 257 -11.54 28.92 12.78
N VAL A 258 -11.50 27.60 12.98
CA VAL A 258 -12.40 26.91 13.91
C VAL A 258 -12.21 27.37 15.36
N TYR A 259 -10.99 27.54 15.86
CA TYR A 259 -10.75 28.05 17.23
C TYR A 259 -11.35 29.44 17.42
N TYR A 260 -11.10 30.35 16.46
CA TYR A 260 -11.57 31.73 16.56
C TYR A 260 -13.09 31.85 16.40
N LEU A 261 -13.70 31.04 15.52
CA LEU A 261 -15.17 30.98 15.36
C LEU A 261 -15.85 30.38 16.59
N PHE A 262 -15.22 29.38 17.23
CA PHE A 262 -15.79 28.69 18.39
C PHE A 262 -16.04 29.61 19.59
N PHE A 263 -15.14 30.56 19.87
CA PHE A 263 -15.38 31.58 20.91
C PHE A 263 -16.69 32.34 20.66
N GLY A 264 -16.91 32.78 19.42
CA GLY A 264 -18.13 33.47 19.01
C GLY A 264 -19.38 32.59 19.06
N LEU A 265 -19.25 31.28 18.80
CA LEU A 265 -20.33 30.32 18.98
C LEU A 265 -20.76 30.22 20.46
N VAL A 266 -19.79 30.12 21.38
CA VAL A 266 -20.06 30.07 22.83
C VAL A 266 -20.66 31.38 23.32
N PHE A 267 -20.08 32.51 22.90
CA PHE A 267 -20.58 33.84 23.22
C PHE A 267 -22.02 34.01 22.74
N GLY A 268 -22.25 33.83 21.44
CA GLY A 268 -23.56 34.00 20.83
C GLY A 268 -24.62 33.09 21.43
N PHE A 269 -24.28 31.85 21.79
CA PHE A 269 -25.21 30.95 22.46
C PHE A 269 -25.70 31.51 23.81
N TYR A 270 -24.80 31.96 24.69
CA TYR A 270 -25.20 32.43 26.02
C TYR A 270 -25.82 33.83 25.99
N THR A 271 -25.28 34.75 25.19
CA THR A 271 -25.84 36.11 25.09
C THR A 271 -27.18 36.13 24.38
N TYR A 272 -27.50 35.13 23.55
CA TYR A 272 -28.82 35.05 22.92
C TYR A 272 -29.96 34.96 23.94
N TYR A 273 -29.78 34.34 25.11
CA TYR A 273 -30.82 34.31 26.14
C TYR A 273 -31.17 35.70 26.65
N PHE A 274 -30.16 36.58 26.79
CA PHE A 274 -30.36 37.97 27.15
C PHE A 274 -31.02 38.75 25.99
N ILE A 275 -30.53 38.60 24.77
CA ILE A 275 -31.10 39.26 23.58
C ILE A 275 -32.53 38.80 23.29
N TYR A 276 -32.90 37.58 23.67
CA TYR A 276 -34.25 37.06 23.49
C TYR A 276 -35.22 37.56 24.58
N SER A 277 -34.79 37.59 25.84
CA SER A 277 -35.67 37.84 26.99
C SER A 277 -35.62 39.28 27.53
N GLY A 278 -34.51 39.99 27.32
CA GLY A 278 -34.21 41.31 27.89
C GLY A 278 -33.55 41.28 29.28
N THR A 279 -33.42 40.11 29.91
CA THR A 279 -32.89 39.98 31.28
C THR A 279 -31.98 38.76 31.40
N TRP A 280 -31.10 38.75 32.41
CA TRP A 280 -30.30 37.55 32.72
C TRP A 280 -31.07 36.54 33.57
N ASP A 281 -32.15 36.96 34.23
CA ASP A 281 -32.98 36.13 35.10
C ASP A 281 -33.57 34.93 34.34
N TYR A 282 -33.92 35.11 33.07
CA TYR A 282 -34.38 34.02 32.21
C TYR A 282 -33.36 32.88 32.10
N TYR A 283 -32.07 33.19 31.93
CA TYR A 283 -31.03 32.18 31.85
C TYR A 283 -30.68 31.62 33.24
N MET A 284 -30.47 32.51 34.22
CA MET A 284 -29.99 32.15 35.56
C MET A 284 -31.00 31.35 36.38
N SER A 285 -32.30 31.59 36.20
CA SER A 285 -33.37 30.79 36.83
C SER A 285 -33.43 29.35 36.29
N GLY A 286 -32.95 29.12 35.06
CA GLY A 286 -33.09 27.86 34.36
C GLY A 286 -34.48 27.63 33.73
N PHE A 287 -35.33 28.66 33.63
CA PHE A 287 -36.69 28.56 33.09
C PHE A 287 -36.74 27.97 31.67
N TRP A 288 -35.72 28.27 30.85
CA TRP A 288 -35.56 27.74 29.49
C TRP A 288 -35.52 26.20 29.39
N THR A 289 -35.37 25.46 30.50
CA THR A 289 -35.35 23.99 30.52
C THR A 289 -36.73 23.34 30.57
N HIS A 290 -37.80 24.10 30.85
CA HIS A 290 -39.14 23.59 31.12
C HIS A 290 -40.25 24.56 30.68
N GLU A 291 -39.98 25.37 29.65
CA GLU A 291 -40.99 26.22 29.02
C GLU A 291 -42.15 25.38 28.47
N SER A 292 -43.40 25.79 28.72
CA SER A 292 -44.61 25.00 28.44
C SER A 292 -45.01 24.91 26.97
N ASP A 293 -44.71 25.94 26.15
CA ASP A 293 -44.99 25.95 24.71
C ASP A 293 -43.77 26.43 23.89
N PRO A 294 -42.72 25.60 23.76
CA PRO A 294 -41.51 25.99 23.06
C PRO A 294 -41.70 26.06 21.54
N PHE A 295 -42.59 25.24 20.96
CA PHE A 295 -42.81 25.22 19.52
C PHE A 295 -43.65 26.40 19.04
N GLY A 296 -44.67 26.81 19.81
CA GLY A 296 -45.42 28.04 19.51
C GLY A 296 -44.58 29.31 19.64
N ALA A 297 -43.47 29.28 20.40
CA ALA A 297 -42.52 30.38 20.49
C ALA A 297 -41.60 30.54 19.27
N LEU A 298 -41.53 29.56 18.36
CA LEU A 298 -40.61 29.59 17.21
C LEU A 298 -40.92 30.68 16.18
N LEU A 299 -42.20 30.92 15.94
CA LEU A 299 -42.68 31.92 14.98
C LEU A 299 -42.86 33.32 15.62
N LYS A 300 -42.78 33.40 16.96
CA LYS A 300 -42.85 34.67 17.70
C LYS A 300 -41.55 35.46 17.53
N PRO A 301 -41.57 36.79 17.78
CA PRO A 301 -40.37 37.63 17.79
C PRO A 301 -39.25 37.02 18.64
N GLY A 302 -38.09 36.84 18.00
CA GLY A 302 -36.91 36.19 18.59
C GLY A 302 -35.85 37.15 19.09
N LEU A 303 -36.05 38.46 18.94
CA LEU A 303 -35.12 39.51 19.36
C LEU A 303 -35.90 40.55 20.16
N TYR A 304 -35.35 40.92 21.31
CA TYR A 304 -35.91 41.90 22.21
C TYR A 304 -34.81 42.86 22.67
N PHE A 305 -34.98 44.14 22.36
CA PHE A 305 -33.99 45.17 22.66
C PHE A 305 -34.68 46.45 23.10
N ASP A 306 -34.22 47.03 24.20
CA ASP A 306 -34.69 48.32 24.73
C ASP A 306 -36.23 48.42 24.85
N GLY A 307 -36.86 47.39 25.39
CA GLY A 307 -38.32 47.34 25.56
C GLY A 307 -39.11 46.93 24.31
N HIS A 308 -38.48 46.83 23.13
CA HIS A 308 -39.14 46.57 21.86
C HIS A 308 -38.81 45.18 21.29
N SER A 309 -39.84 44.49 20.80
CA SER A 309 -39.69 43.22 20.07
C SER A 309 -39.49 43.45 18.58
N ILE A 310 -38.41 42.93 17.99
CA ILE A 310 -38.15 43.02 16.55
C ILE A 310 -38.85 41.86 15.84
N PRO A 311 -39.60 42.09 14.74
CA PRO A 311 -40.44 41.09 14.09
C PRO A 311 -39.65 40.08 13.24
N VAL A 312 -38.57 39.51 13.80
CA VAL A 312 -37.82 38.40 13.21
C VAL A 312 -38.17 37.14 14.00
N PRO A 313 -38.70 36.08 13.38
CA PRO A 313 -39.02 34.84 14.07
C PRO A 313 -37.82 34.24 14.82
N LYS A 314 -38.04 33.72 16.02
CA LYS A 314 -37.02 33.01 16.83
C LYS A 314 -36.26 31.94 16.03
N LEU A 315 -36.96 31.23 15.15
CA LEU A 315 -36.40 30.23 14.23
C LEU A 315 -35.24 30.75 13.38
N VAL A 316 -35.31 32.01 12.92
CA VAL A 316 -34.28 32.65 12.08
C VAL A 316 -33.34 33.50 12.94
N ALA A 317 -33.86 34.18 13.95
CA ALA A 317 -33.09 35.05 14.82
C ALA A 317 -31.95 34.32 15.54
N ALA A 318 -32.22 33.14 16.12
CA ALA A 318 -31.21 32.43 16.91
C ALA A 318 -29.99 31.98 16.08
N PRO A 319 -30.16 31.28 14.93
CA PRO A 319 -29.00 30.88 14.11
C PRO A 319 -28.25 32.07 13.53
N VAL A 320 -28.96 33.10 13.04
CA VAL A 320 -28.33 34.29 12.43
C VAL A 320 -27.50 35.05 13.47
N TYR A 321 -28.03 35.24 14.68
CA TYR A 321 -27.31 35.88 15.77
C TYR A 321 -26.03 35.12 16.14
N ILE A 322 -26.11 33.80 16.28
CA ILE A 322 -24.94 32.96 16.57
C ILE A 322 -23.89 33.09 15.46
N VAL A 323 -24.28 32.99 14.19
CA VAL A 323 -23.34 33.12 13.06
C VAL A 323 -22.71 34.51 13.02
N LEU A 324 -23.47 35.57 13.29
CA LEU A 324 -22.93 36.93 13.39
C LEU A 324 -21.85 37.02 14.48
N CYS A 325 -22.13 36.48 15.68
CA CYS A 325 -21.14 36.44 16.77
C CYS A 325 -19.90 35.62 16.40
N MET A 326 -20.06 34.51 15.67
CA MET A 326 -18.92 33.73 15.15
C MET A 326 -18.05 34.57 14.21
N VAL A 327 -18.64 35.27 13.24
CA VAL A 327 -17.91 36.12 12.28
C VAL A 327 -17.20 37.28 12.98
N LEU A 328 -17.86 37.95 13.92
CA LEU A 328 -17.27 39.04 14.71
C LEU A 328 -16.09 38.54 15.57
N SER A 329 -16.23 37.38 16.20
CA SER A 329 -15.15 36.73 16.95
C SER A 329 -13.96 36.38 16.05
N PHE A 330 -14.23 35.88 14.85
CA PHE A 330 -13.16 35.59 13.88
C PHE A 330 -12.37 36.84 13.51
N ALA A 331 -13.05 37.94 13.22
CA ALA A 331 -12.41 39.22 12.93
C ALA A 331 -11.60 39.75 14.13
N LEU A 332 -12.13 39.62 15.35
CA LEU A 332 -11.47 40.02 16.58
C LEU A 332 -10.15 39.26 16.78
N PHE A 333 -10.17 37.93 16.77
CA PHE A 333 -8.97 37.13 16.99
C PHE A 333 -7.95 37.26 15.86
N LEU A 334 -8.39 37.48 14.62
CA LEU A 334 -7.47 37.80 13.52
C LEU A 334 -6.78 39.15 13.73
N GLY A 335 -7.51 40.14 14.26
CA GLY A 335 -6.94 41.43 14.68
C GLY A 335 -5.93 41.27 15.82
N LEU A 336 -6.27 40.48 16.86
CA LEU A 336 -5.39 40.20 17.99
C LEU A 336 -4.11 39.46 17.56
N GLU A 337 -4.22 38.50 16.64
CA GLU A 337 -3.05 37.80 16.12
C GLU A 337 -2.10 38.74 15.37
N ARG A 338 -2.63 39.63 14.52
CA ARG A 338 -1.83 40.64 13.81
C ARG A 338 -1.19 41.64 14.76
N LEU A 339 -1.89 42.04 15.81
CA LEU A 339 -1.35 42.90 16.86
C LEU A 339 -0.22 42.20 17.62
N TYR A 340 -0.42 40.93 17.97
CA TYR A 340 0.57 40.11 18.67
C TYR A 340 1.85 39.95 17.83
N GLU A 341 1.70 39.71 16.52
CA GLU A 341 2.82 39.74 15.57
C GLU A 341 3.58 41.06 15.62
N ARG A 342 2.89 42.20 15.44
CA ARG A 342 3.51 43.54 15.47
C ARG A 342 4.24 43.81 16.78
N CYS A 343 3.61 43.52 17.91
CA CYS A 343 4.21 43.74 19.24
C CYS A 343 5.41 42.82 19.49
N SER A 344 5.36 41.57 19.05
CA SER A 344 6.48 40.63 19.20
C SER A 344 7.71 41.07 18.40
N SER A 345 7.50 41.50 17.15
CA SER A 345 8.56 42.05 16.29
C SER A 345 9.14 43.35 16.85
N ALA A 346 8.29 44.25 17.36
CA ALA A 346 8.75 45.51 17.97
C ALA A 346 9.60 45.30 19.24
N ARG A 347 9.40 44.19 19.96
CA ARG A 347 10.18 43.82 21.15
C ARG A 347 11.40 42.95 20.83
N GLY A 348 11.70 42.69 19.56
CA GLY A 348 12.82 41.84 19.14
C GLY A 348 12.66 40.36 19.48
N LEU A 349 11.46 39.89 19.82
CA LEU A 349 11.18 38.47 20.07
C LEU A 349 10.97 37.75 18.74
N ALA A 350 11.99 37.02 18.27
CA ALA A 350 11.95 36.25 17.02
C ALA A 350 11.12 34.96 17.17
N LEU A 351 9.80 35.10 17.38
CA LEU A 351 8.88 33.95 17.46
C LEU A 351 8.61 33.36 16.08
N SER A 352 8.71 32.03 15.97
CA SER A 352 8.32 31.32 14.75
C SER A 352 6.82 31.44 14.49
N LYS A 353 6.41 31.30 13.22
CA LYS A 353 4.99 31.31 12.82
C LYS A 353 4.17 30.28 13.61
N THR A 354 4.69 29.07 13.73
CA THR A 354 4.09 27.94 14.45
C THR A 354 3.92 28.24 15.95
N GLN A 355 4.91 28.86 16.59
CA GLN A 355 4.83 29.23 18.00
C GLN A 355 3.80 30.35 18.25
N ARG A 356 3.79 31.37 17.38
CA ARG A 356 2.79 32.45 17.45
C ARG A 356 1.36 31.91 17.26
N ARG A 357 1.18 31.03 16.28
CA ARG A 357 -0.06 30.31 16.01
C ARG A 357 -0.50 29.53 17.26
N HIS A 358 0.39 28.74 17.84
CA HIS A 358 0.12 27.98 19.06
C HIS A 358 -0.35 28.87 20.21
N HIS A 359 0.36 29.97 20.52
CA HIS A 359 -0.05 30.90 21.58
C HIS A 359 -1.46 31.43 21.38
N MET A 360 -1.79 31.88 20.16
CA MET A 360 -3.13 32.42 19.87
C MET A 360 -4.23 31.36 19.95
N LEU A 361 -3.99 30.12 19.52
CA LEU A 361 -4.96 29.03 19.68
C LEU A 361 -5.18 28.70 21.16
N THR A 362 -4.12 28.65 21.96
CA THR A 362 -4.20 28.39 23.41
C THR A 362 -4.97 29.50 24.14
N ILE A 363 -4.69 30.78 23.82
CA ILE A 363 -5.42 31.93 24.37
C ILE A 363 -6.90 31.87 23.99
N SER A 364 -7.22 31.57 22.72
CA SER A 364 -8.59 31.44 22.24
C SER A 364 -9.34 30.29 22.94
N GLY A 365 -8.68 29.14 23.14
CA GLY A 365 -9.22 28.01 23.89
C GLY A 365 -9.50 28.34 25.36
N PHE A 366 -8.54 28.98 26.03
CA PHE A 366 -8.68 29.47 27.41
C PHE A 366 -9.84 30.47 27.56
N ALA A 367 -9.92 31.46 26.65
CA ALA A 367 -11.00 32.45 26.64
C ALA A 367 -12.36 31.79 26.43
N SER A 368 -12.45 30.82 25.51
CA SER A 368 -13.68 30.06 25.23
C SER A 368 -14.11 29.21 26.42
N PHE A 369 -13.16 28.57 27.12
CA PHE A 369 -13.45 27.78 28.32
C PHE A 369 -13.94 28.67 29.46
N THR A 370 -13.24 29.78 29.72
CA THR A 370 -13.60 30.74 30.77
C THR A 370 -14.98 31.34 30.51
N LEU A 371 -15.26 31.74 29.27
CA LEU A 371 -16.58 32.23 28.88
C LEU A 371 -17.66 31.15 29.04
N PHE A 372 -17.37 29.90 28.69
CA PHE A 372 -18.31 28.80 28.86
C PHE A 372 -18.72 28.65 30.33
N TYR A 373 -17.77 28.64 31.27
CA TYR A 373 -18.06 28.50 32.72
C TYR A 373 -18.50 29.77 33.43
N ALA A 374 -18.45 30.93 32.76
CA ALA A 374 -19.16 32.10 33.25
C ALA A 374 -20.67 31.82 33.35
N PHE A 375 -21.22 30.99 32.45
CA PHE A 375 -22.65 30.69 32.35
C PHE A 375 -23.02 29.22 32.60
N ALA A 376 -22.17 28.27 32.22
CA ALA A 376 -22.47 26.85 32.30
C ALA A 376 -22.73 26.39 33.75
N GLY A 377 -23.83 25.69 33.97
CA GLY A 377 -24.19 25.15 35.29
C GLY A 377 -24.66 26.18 36.32
N ARG A 378 -24.57 27.49 36.04
CA ARG A 378 -24.98 28.57 36.95
C ARG A 378 -26.39 28.38 37.53
N PRO A 379 -27.42 27.95 36.77
CA PRO A 379 -28.76 27.79 37.33
C PRO A 379 -28.87 26.79 38.48
N ASN A 380 -27.93 25.83 38.61
CA ASN A 380 -27.89 24.91 39.73
C ASN A 380 -26.83 25.27 40.76
N ILE A 381 -25.69 25.82 40.32
CA ILE A 381 -24.62 26.27 41.23
C ILE A 381 -25.14 27.37 42.14
N LEU A 382 -25.93 28.32 41.63
CA LEU A 382 -26.49 29.42 42.42
C LEU A 382 -27.51 28.98 43.49
N LEU A 383 -28.03 27.75 43.42
CA LEU A 383 -28.89 27.17 44.46
C LEU A 383 -28.08 26.59 45.63
N MET A 384 -26.76 26.45 45.49
CA MET A 384 -25.88 25.89 46.51
C MET A 384 -25.47 26.97 47.53
N PRO A 385 -25.01 26.57 48.73
CA PRO A 385 -24.42 27.51 49.69
C PRO A 385 -23.28 28.33 49.08
N SER A 386 -23.12 29.59 49.50
CA SER A 386 -22.15 30.52 48.92
C SER A 386 -20.69 30.01 48.93
N ILE A 387 -20.32 29.18 49.91
CA ILE A 387 -19.00 28.54 49.99
C ILE A 387 -18.82 27.55 48.82
N ALA A 388 -19.83 26.73 48.52
CA ALA A 388 -19.76 25.75 47.43
C ALA A 388 -19.62 26.45 46.07
N VAL A 389 -20.35 27.54 45.85
CA VAL A 389 -20.23 28.38 44.63
C VAL A 389 -18.79 28.85 44.44
N LYS A 390 -18.19 29.46 45.47
CA LYS A 390 -16.82 29.96 45.43
C LYS A 390 -15.79 28.86 45.21
N LEU A 391 -15.98 27.69 45.82
CA LEU A 391 -15.08 26.53 45.63
C LEU A 391 -15.13 26.00 44.19
N ILE A 392 -16.32 25.92 43.60
CA ILE A 392 -16.49 25.50 42.20
C ILE A 392 -15.84 26.52 41.27
N ASP A 393 -16.08 27.82 41.48
CA ASP A 393 -15.47 28.89 40.69
C ASP A 393 -13.94 28.89 40.80
N LEU A 394 -13.41 28.69 42.00
CA LEU A 394 -11.97 28.56 42.22
C LEU A 394 -11.40 27.33 41.50
N ALA A 395 -12.08 26.18 41.57
CA ALA A 395 -11.63 24.96 40.89
C ALA A 395 -11.59 25.13 39.36
N ILE A 396 -12.61 25.77 38.78
CA ILE A 396 -12.68 26.07 37.34
C ILE A 396 -11.55 27.03 36.94
N ALA A 397 -11.37 28.12 37.68
CA ALA A 397 -10.34 29.12 37.41
C ALA A 397 -8.92 28.55 37.58
N ALA A 398 -8.68 27.79 38.66
CA ALA A 398 -7.41 27.13 38.90
C ALA A 398 -7.07 26.14 37.78
N THR A 399 -8.05 25.32 37.36
CA THR A 399 -7.88 24.37 36.26
C THR A 399 -7.59 25.10 34.94
N SER A 400 -8.30 26.19 34.65
CA SER A 400 -8.10 26.94 33.41
C SER A 400 -6.77 27.66 33.32
N VAL A 401 -6.32 28.27 34.42
CA VAL A 401 -5.02 28.92 34.50
C VAL A 401 -3.89 27.91 34.47
N ALA A 402 -4.00 26.79 35.20
CA ALA A 402 -3.01 25.73 35.19
C ALA A 402 -2.82 25.16 33.77
N TRP A 403 -3.92 24.89 33.06
CA TRP A 403 -3.87 24.42 31.67
C TRP A 403 -3.28 25.46 30.72
N LEU A 404 -3.59 26.75 30.90
CA LEU A 404 -3.03 27.84 30.09
C LEU A 404 -1.51 27.90 30.24
N ILE A 405 -1.01 27.86 31.48
CA ILE A 405 0.43 27.88 31.78
C ILE A 405 1.12 26.64 31.20
N SER A 406 0.56 25.45 31.46
CA SER A 406 1.15 24.20 30.97
C SER A 406 1.17 24.13 29.45
N SER A 407 0.10 24.59 28.80
CA SER A 407 -0.03 24.57 27.34
C SER A 407 0.91 25.57 26.68
N LEU A 408 0.99 26.80 27.17
CA LEU A 408 1.91 27.83 26.63
C LEU A 408 3.39 27.46 26.79
N ALA A 409 3.73 26.62 27.77
CA ALA A 409 5.08 26.10 27.94
C ALA A 409 5.46 25.05 26.86
N ARG A 410 4.49 24.47 26.15
CA ARG A 410 4.76 23.49 25.09
C ARG A 410 5.14 24.18 23.78
N ASN A 411 6.02 23.55 23.03
CA ASN A 411 6.35 23.96 21.68
C ASN A 411 6.76 22.73 20.85
N ALA A 412 6.75 22.88 19.52
CA ALA A 412 7.06 21.79 18.60
C ALA A 412 8.50 21.26 18.79
N ASP A 413 9.46 22.14 19.10
CA ASP A 413 10.87 21.76 19.27
C ASP A 413 11.06 20.89 20.52
N LEU A 414 10.43 21.26 21.63
CA LEU A 414 10.42 20.50 22.88
C LEU A 414 9.82 19.10 22.69
N TYR A 415 8.69 19.00 21.99
CA TYR A 415 8.11 17.69 21.66
C TYR A 415 9.10 16.83 20.84
N ARG A 416 9.76 17.41 19.83
CA ARG A 416 10.77 16.68 19.02
C ARG A 416 11.94 16.22 19.89
N HIS A 417 12.43 17.08 20.78
CA HIS A 417 13.53 16.75 21.68
C HIS A 417 13.15 15.66 22.68
N GLU A 418 11.95 15.72 23.28
CA GLU A 418 11.44 14.66 24.18
C GLU A 418 11.34 13.31 23.47
N SER A 419 10.79 13.29 22.25
CA SER A 419 10.64 12.06 21.47
C SER A 419 11.99 11.45 21.09
N LEU A 420 12.94 12.26 20.62
CA LEU A 420 14.27 11.82 20.23
C LEU A 420 15.13 11.42 21.44
N GLY A 421 15.15 12.26 22.47
CA GLY A 421 15.91 12.03 23.69
C GLY A 421 15.49 10.75 24.41
N HIS A 422 14.19 10.44 24.43
CA HIS A 422 13.72 9.17 24.98
C HIS A 422 14.17 7.96 24.15
N ALA A 423 14.09 8.03 22.82
CA ALA A 423 14.58 6.97 21.94
C ALA A 423 16.10 6.73 22.13
N LEU A 424 16.88 7.80 22.22
CA LEU A 424 18.31 7.75 22.49
C LEU A 424 18.62 7.18 23.89
N ARG A 425 17.88 7.58 24.93
CA ARG A 425 18.02 7.05 26.30
C ARG A 425 17.92 5.53 26.35
N LEU A 426 16.92 4.97 25.66
CA LEU A 426 16.68 3.54 25.61
C LEU A 426 17.83 2.77 24.95
N GLU A 427 18.39 3.33 23.88
CA GLU A 427 19.57 2.73 23.23
C GLU A 427 20.81 2.84 24.11
N LEU A 428 21.06 3.98 24.75
CA LEU A 428 22.16 4.14 25.71
C LEU A 428 22.06 3.11 26.85
N LYS A 429 20.85 2.85 27.36
CA LYS A 429 20.60 1.78 28.34
C LYS A 429 20.88 0.38 27.79
N ARG A 430 20.43 0.06 26.57
CA ARG A 430 20.73 -1.23 25.92
C ARG A 430 22.21 -1.44 25.68
N MET A 431 22.94 -0.36 25.40
CA MET A 431 24.38 -0.36 25.22
C MET A 431 25.14 -0.43 26.54
N GLY A 432 24.46 -0.45 27.69
CA GLY A 432 25.09 -0.53 29.01
C GLY A 432 25.82 0.75 29.42
N PHE A 433 25.48 1.91 28.83
CA PHE A 433 26.13 3.18 29.16
C PHE A 433 25.85 3.57 30.62
N ARG A 434 26.91 3.65 31.42
CA ARG A 434 26.86 4.02 32.84
C ARG A 434 27.06 5.53 32.99
N SER A 435 25.97 6.29 32.89
CA SER A 435 26.02 7.75 33.03
C SER A 435 26.50 8.22 34.40
N GLU A 436 26.34 7.37 35.42
CA GLU A 436 26.76 7.61 36.80
C GLU A 436 28.27 7.86 36.94
N GLU A 437 29.08 7.27 36.05
CA GLU A 437 30.53 7.45 36.02
C GLU A 437 30.96 8.80 35.42
N PHE A 438 30.09 9.44 34.64
CA PHE A 438 30.42 10.65 33.87
C PHE A 438 29.64 11.90 34.30
N LEU A 439 28.56 11.74 35.07
CA LEU A 439 27.61 12.81 35.41
C LEU A 439 27.32 12.86 36.92
N ASP A 440 28.36 12.90 37.75
CA ASP A 440 28.26 13.04 39.22
C ASP A 440 27.24 12.08 39.87
N GLY A 441 27.23 10.81 39.45
CA GLY A 441 26.31 9.80 39.97
C GLY A 441 24.87 9.88 39.45
N ARG A 442 24.56 10.76 38.48
CA ARG A 442 23.23 10.84 37.86
C ARG A 442 23.03 9.70 36.85
N SER A 443 21.95 8.95 37.03
CA SER A 443 21.55 7.90 36.08
C SER A 443 20.87 8.49 34.83
N LEU A 444 20.84 7.74 33.74
CA LEU A 444 20.25 8.16 32.45
C LEU A 444 18.76 8.56 32.57
N ASP A 445 18.07 8.04 33.58
CA ASP A 445 16.67 8.36 33.86
C ASP A 445 16.48 9.74 34.50
N GLN A 446 17.53 10.30 35.11
CA GLN A 446 17.51 11.59 35.78
C GLN A 446 17.90 12.76 34.87
N LEU A 447 18.26 12.49 33.61
CA LEU A 447 18.63 13.49 32.63
C LEU A 447 17.41 13.95 31.84
N SER A 448 17.27 15.25 31.61
CA SER A 448 16.27 15.82 30.71
C SER A 448 16.51 15.41 29.25
N ALA A 449 15.49 15.56 28.40
CA ALA A 449 15.61 15.23 26.98
C ALA A 449 16.70 16.05 26.27
N ASP A 450 16.85 17.32 26.64
CA ASP A 450 17.90 18.20 26.14
C ASP A 450 19.29 17.76 26.63
N GLU A 451 19.44 17.40 27.91
CA GLU A 451 20.70 16.87 28.44
C GLU A 451 21.10 15.56 27.75
N ILE A 452 20.16 14.66 27.46
CA ILE A 452 20.44 13.40 26.75
C ILE A 452 20.81 13.64 25.30
N TYR A 453 20.12 14.57 24.65
CA TYR A 453 20.43 14.96 23.28
C TYR A 453 21.82 15.61 23.18
N VAL A 454 22.16 16.49 24.13
CA VAL A 454 23.50 17.09 24.25
C VAL A 454 24.53 16.01 24.57
N LEU A 455 24.26 15.10 25.50
CA LEU A 455 25.13 13.98 25.85
C LEU A 455 25.41 13.07 24.63
N ALA A 456 24.38 12.73 23.86
CA ALA A 456 24.52 11.98 22.62
C ALA A 456 25.36 12.74 21.57
N LYS A 457 25.31 14.08 21.58
CA LYS A 457 26.07 14.96 20.70
C LYS A 457 27.53 15.17 21.16
N THR A 458 27.80 15.08 22.46
CA THR A 458 29.12 15.35 23.05
C THR A 458 29.96 14.11 23.32
N LEU A 459 29.40 12.89 23.19
CA LEU A 459 30.13 11.64 23.37
C LEU A 459 31.12 11.39 22.21
N PRO A 460 32.45 11.51 22.42
CA PRO A 460 33.43 11.42 21.34
C PRO A 460 33.78 9.99 20.89
N ASN A 461 33.30 8.95 21.61
CA ASN A 461 33.82 7.58 21.48
C ASN A 461 32.80 6.53 21.00
N PHE A 462 31.72 6.94 20.32
CA PHE A 462 30.80 5.95 19.73
C PHE A 462 31.46 5.33 18.50
N SER A 463 31.63 4.00 18.52
CA SER A 463 32.03 3.24 17.35
C SER A 463 31.01 3.44 16.21
N VAL A 464 31.47 3.33 14.96
CA VAL A 464 30.62 3.48 13.76
C VAL A 464 29.41 2.54 13.83
N ASP A 465 29.59 1.32 14.35
CA ASP A 465 28.51 0.34 14.51
C ASP A 465 27.46 0.73 15.55
N GLN A 466 27.86 1.38 16.64
CA GLN A 466 26.92 1.89 17.64
C GLN A 466 26.07 3.03 17.07
N LYS A 467 26.66 3.92 16.26
CA LYS A 467 25.93 5.00 15.58
C LYS A 467 24.94 4.44 14.56
N ARG A 468 25.36 3.44 13.77
CA ARG A 468 24.50 2.73 12.81
C ARG A 468 23.33 2.01 13.50
N ASN A 469 23.57 1.35 14.64
CA ASN A 469 22.52 0.67 15.38
C ASN A 469 21.50 1.63 16.02
N ALA A 470 21.96 2.76 16.58
CA ALA A 470 21.07 3.80 17.09
C ALA A 470 20.19 4.39 15.97
N TYR A 471 20.79 4.68 14.80
CA TYR A 471 20.07 5.16 13.64
C TYR A 471 19.07 4.13 13.10
N ARG A 472 19.44 2.84 13.03
CA ARG A 472 18.55 1.74 12.66
C ARG A 472 17.32 1.63 13.56
N ALA A 473 17.51 1.72 14.87
CA ALA A 473 16.40 1.66 15.83
C ALA A 473 15.42 2.83 15.65
N ILE A 474 15.94 4.05 15.43
CA ILE A 474 15.14 5.24 15.20
C ILE A 474 14.41 5.17 13.85
N LEU A 475 15.08 4.72 12.79
CA LEU A 475 14.47 4.53 11.48
C LEU A 475 13.37 3.46 11.52
N ALA A 476 13.59 2.36 12.24
CA ALA A 476 12.60 1.31 12.47
C ALA A 476 11.37 1.80 13.24
N ASP A 477 11.55 2.61 14.29
CA ASP A 477 10.44 3.21 15.03
C ASP A 477 9.66 4.23 14.18
N THR A 478 10.36 5.02 13.38
CA THR A 478 9.76 5.99 12.43
C THR A 478 8.94 5.27 11.35
N LEU A 479 9.43 4.12 10.87
CA LEU A 479 8.72 3.22 9.96
C LEU A 479 7.48 2.60 10.62
N ALA A 480 7.61 2.08 11.84
CA ALA A 480 6.53 1.44 12.59
C ALA A 480 5.41 2.43 12.98
N THR A 481 5.76 3.69 13.24
CA THR A 481 4.82 4.76 13.57
C THR A 481 4.19 5.43 12.35
N GLY A 482 4.64 5.08 11.12
CA GLY A 482 4.12 5.61 9.87
C GLY A 482 4.51 7.07 9.59
N GLN A 483 5.56 7.57 10.25
CA GLN A 483 6.02 8.96 10.16
C GLN A 483 6.87 9.26 8.90
N THR A 484 7.19 8.24 8.09
CA THR A 484 8.09 8.30 6.93
C THR A 484 7.57 9.13 5.75
N ARG A 485 6.33 9.63 5.81
CA ARG A 485 5.68 10.39 4.73
C ARG A 485 5.68 11.91 4.95
N SER A 486 6.11 12.40 6.12
CA SER A 486 6.13 13.85 6.38
C SER A 486 7.51 14.43 6.04
N SER A 487 7.56 15.47 5.21
CA SER A 487 8.80 16.14 4.76
C SER A 487 9.67 16.58 5.94
N GLU A 488 9.04 16.93 7.06
CA GLU A 488 9.68 17.32 8.31
C GLU A 488 10.31 16.13 9.05
N SER A 489 9.69 14.94 9.01
CA SER A 489 10.26 13.69 9.55
C SER A 489 11.45 13.20 8.73
N LEU A 490 11.39 13.37 7.41
CA LEU A 490 12.51 13.06 6.50
C LEU A 490 13.68 14.03 6.69
N LYS A 491 13.40 15.32 6.86
CA LYS A 491 14.41 16.31 7.25
C LYS A 491 15.05 15.96 8.59
N LEU A 492 14.26 15.53 9.57
CA LEU A 492 14.76 15.11 10.88
C LEU A 492 15.62 13.84 10.83
N LEU A 493 15.26 12.85 10.01
CA LEU A 493 16.09 11.66 9.78
C LEU A 493 17.40 12.01 9.06
N ARG A 494 17.38 12.99 8.14
CA ARG A 494 18.56 13.52 7.47
C ARG A 494 19.46 14.29 8.44
N ASP A 495 18.90 15.20 9.23
CA ASP A 495 19.63 16.01 10.21
C ASP A 495 20.27 15.11 11.28
N LEU A 496 19.53 14.11 11.77
CA LEU A 496 20.04 13.12 12.72
C LEU A 496 21.16 12.27 12.12
N ARG A 497 21.03 11.83 10.86
CA ARG A 497 22.06 11.07 10.15
C ARG A 497 23.36 11.86 10.03
N VAL A 498 23.25 13.12 9.60
CA VAL A 498 24.39 14.05 9.45
C VAL A 498 25.05 14.29 10.80
N GLN A 499 24.27 14.50 11.86
CA GLN A 499 24.79 14.70 13.21
C GLN A 499 25.47 13.46 13.79
N LEU A 500 25.00 12.26 13.45
CA LEU A 500 25.66 11.00 13.80
C LEU A 500 26.90 10.71 12.92
N GLY A 501 27.17 11.53 11.90
CA GLY A 501 28.29 11.32 10.98
C GLY A 501 28.15 10.07 10.11
N LEU A 502 26.90 9.67 9.80
CA LEU A 502 26.60 8.54 8.93
C LEU A 502 26.44 9.00 7.47
N SER A 503 26.97 8.22 6.53
CA SER A 503 26.87 8.51 5.09
C SER A 503 25.47 8.20 4.53
N ASP A 504 25.20 8.64 3.29
CA ASP A 504 24.02 8.20 2.53
C ASP A 504 24.01 6.67 2.34
N SER A 505 25.17 6.07 2.07
CA SER A 505 25.30 4.61 1.93
C SER A 505 24.95 3.85 3.21
N ASP A 506 25.25 4.40 4.38
CA ASP A 506 24.88 3.81 5.67
C ASP A 506 23.37 3.86 5.89
N HIS A 507 22.72 4.96 5.49
CA HIS A 507 21.26 5.07 5.53
C HIS A 507 20.60 4.05 4.61
N ASP A 508 21.07 3.92 3.37
CA ASP A 508 20.50 3.00 2.39
C ASP A 508 20.68 1.53 2.83
N ALA A 509 21.85 1.17 3.34
CA ALA A 509 22.12 -0.16 3.88
C ALA A 509 21.21 -0.48 5.08
N ILE A 510 21.00 0.48 5.98
CA ILE A 510 20.12 0.32 7.14
C ILE A 510 18.64 0.24 6.71
N ALA A 511 18.21 1.04 5.72
CA ALA A 511 16.86 1.02 5.18
C ALA A 511 16.56 -0.31 4.47
N HIS A 512 17.48 -0.81 3.66
CA HIS A 512 17.38 -2.13 3.03
C HIS A 512 17.32 -3.26 4.07
N ALA A 513 18.14 -3.20 5.13
CA ALA A 513 18.12 -4.17 6.23
C ALA A 513 16.83 -4.14 7.07
N LEU A 514 16.01 -3.10 6.92
CA LEU A 514 14.66 -2.99 7.50
C LEU A 514 13.54 -3.35 6.50
N GLY A 515 13.90 -3.83 5.32
CA GLY A 515 12.95 -4.30 4.30
C GLY A 515 12.34 -3.19 3.43
N VAL A 516 12.99 -2.01 3.35
CA VAL A 516 12.59 -0.96 2.41
C VAL A 516 13.22 -1.25 1.05
N GLU A 517 12.38 -1.55 0.05
CA GLU A 517 12.81 -1.92 -1.31
C GLU A 517 13.41 -0.72 -2.09
N ASP A 518 13.01 0.52 -1.76
CA ASP A 518 13.52 1.76 -2.38
C ASP A 518 13.81 2.85 -1.32
N PRO A 519 15.09 3.05 -0.93
CA PRO A 519 15.49 4.08 0.03
C PRO A 519 15.26 5.53 -0.43
N SER A 520 15.07 5.76 -1.73
CA SER A 520 14.85 7.12 -2.28
C SER A 520 13.54 7.76 -1.77
N LEU A 521 12.63 6.96 -1.21
CA LEU A 521 11.40 7.38 -0.56
C LEU A 521 11.63 8.25 0.70
N PHE A 522 12.84 8.27 1.27
CA PHE A 522 13.19 9.05 2.46
C PHE A 522 13.76 10.45 2.17
N ASN A 523 13.78 10.88 0.91
CA ASN A 523 14.33 12.18 0.52
C ASN A 523 13.24 13.26 0.44
N SER A 524 13.28 14.33 1.26
CA SER A 524 12.16 15.29 1.44
C SER A 524 11.78 16.10 0.18
N ASP A 525 12.77 16.48 -0.63
CA ASP A 525 12.59 17.25 -1.87
C ASP A 525 12.20 16.37 -3.05
N LEU A 526 12.54 15.08 -2.95
CA LEU A 526 12.11 14.06 -3.88
C LEU A 526 10.72 13.55 -3.51
N ALA A 527 10.32 13.37 -2.24
CA ALA A 527 9.06 12.71 -1.87
C ALA A 527 7.78 13.35 -2.44
N ARG A 528 7.66 14.68 -2.47
CA ARG A 528 6.52 15.38 -3.13
C ARG A 528 6.58 15.18 -4.64
N THR A 529 7.79 15.30 -5.18
CA THR A 529 8.13 15.14 -6.58
C THR A 529 8.02 13.68 -7.04
N VAL A 530 8.22 12.70 -6.17
CA VAL A 530 8.24 11.24 -6.36
C VAL A 530 6.85 10.69 -6.18
N GLU A 531 6.03 11.23 -5.27
CA GLU A 531 4.60 10.91 -5.25
C GLU A 531 3.91 11.48 -6.49
N GLU A 532 4.19 12.74 -6.87
CA GLU A 532 3.71 13.33 -8.13
C GLU A 532 4.26 12.58 -9.37
N HIS A 533 5.56 12.26 -9.40
CA HIS A 533 6.16 11.46 -10.48
C HIS A 533 5.66 10.02 -10.50
N ALA A 534 5.48 9.36 -9.35
CA ALA A 534 4.98 7.98 -9.29
C ALA A 534 3.50 7.94 -9.66
N ARG A 535 2.71 8.94 -9.29
CA ARG A 535 1.32 9.11 -9.73
C ARG A 535 1.23 9.29 -11.24
N ARG A 536 2.02 10.22 -11.80
CA ARG A 536 2.12 10.47 -13.24
C ARG A 536 2.66 9.24 -13.98
N ARG A 537 3.69 8.59 -13.46
CA ARG A 537 4.31 7.36 -13.99
C ARG A 537 3.35 6.17 -13.98
N ASN A 538 2.69 5.89 -12.86
CA ASN A 538 1.76 4.77 -12.74
C ASN A 538 0.51 4.99 -13.61
N TYR A 539 0.02 6.23 -13.72
CA TYR A 539 -1.06 6.55 -14.65
C TYR A 539 -0.61 6.45 -16.11
N ARG A 540 0.60 6.89 -16.43
CA ARG A 540 1.23 6.71 -17.76
C ARG A 540 1.38 5.24 -18.12
N GLU A 541 1.84 4.39 -17.21
CA GLU A 541 1.92 2.92 -17.39
C GLU A 541 0.54 2.33 -17.68
N PHE A 542 -0.50 2.76 -16.97
CA PHE A 542 -1.88 2.35 -17.26
C PHE A 542 -2.36 2.79 -18.65
N VAL A 543 -2.06 4.02 -19.07
CA VAL A 543 -2.40 4.51 -20.42
C VAL A 543 -1.63 3.73 -21.49
N ILE A 544 -0.36 3.39 -21.24
CA ILE A 544 0.46 2.56 -22.13
C ILE A 544 -0.11 1.14 -22.23
N ASP A 545 -0.52 0.51 -21.12
CA ASP A 545 -1.18 -0.80 -21.13
C ASP A 545 -2.48 -0.78 -21.93
N LEU A 546 -3.28 0.29 -21.80
CA LEU A 546 -4.49 0.47 -22.63
C LEU A 546 -4.14 0.63 -24.11
N VAL A 547 -3.12 1.42 -24.45
CA VAL A 547 -2.63 1.58 -25.82
C VAL A 547 -2.13 0.23 -26.36
N GLN A 548 -1.35 -0.51 -25.60
CA GLN A 548 -0.85 -1.85 -25.96
C GLN A 548 -1.97 -2.86 -26.16
N LYS A 549 -3.03 -2.85 -25.33
CA LYS A 549 -4.23 -3.67 -25.54
C LYS A 549 -4.97 -3.30 -26.82
N GLY A 550 -5.03 -2.01 -27.15
CA GLY A 550 -5.57 -1.54 -28.43
C GLY A 550 -4.73 -2.00 -29.62
N LEU A 551 -3.41 -1.93 -29.50
CA LEU A 551 -2.46 -2.41 -30.50
C LEU A 551 -2.54 -3.93 -30.71
N ALA A 552 -2.62 -4.71 -29.63
CA ALA A 552 -2.82 -6.16 -29.68
C ALA A 552 -4.16 -6.55 -30.32
N ALA A 553 -5.17 -5.67 -30.23
CA ALA A 553 -6.45 -5.82 -30.89
C ALA A 553 -6.47 -5.25 -32.33
N GLY A 554 -5.34 -4.76 -32.86
CA GLY A 554 -5.22 -4.21 -34.21
C GLY A 554 -5.86 -2.83 -34.43
N VAL A 555 -6.08 -2.05 -33.37
CA VAL A 555 -6.78 -0.75 -33.41
C VAL A 555 -5.80 0.38 -33.11
N ALA A 556 -5.87 1.46 -33.91
CA ALA A 556 -5.04 2.65 -33.70
C ALA A 556 -5.21 3.22 -32.27
N PRO A 557 -4.12 3.62 -31.57
CA PRO A 557 -4.15 4.05 -30.17
C PRO A 557 -5.20 5.13 -29.86
N LYS A 558 -5.31 6.14 -30.71
CA LYS A 558 -6.31 7.23 -30.56
C LYS A 558 -7.75 6.73 -30.68
N ALA A 559 -8.02 5.80 -31.58
CA ALA A 559 -9.34 5.22 -31.78
C ALA A 559 -9.72 4.26 -30.63
N TRP A 560 -8.75 3.52 -30.08
CA TRP A 560 -8.96 2.63 -28.93
C TRP A 560 -9.27 3.39 -27.64
N LEU A 561 -8.53 4.48 -27.38
CA LEU A 561 -8.75 5.33 -26.21
C LEU A 561 -10.06 6.12 -26.27
N ALA A 562 -10.64 6.31 -27.47
CA ALA A 562 -11.92 6.98 -27.67
C ALA A 562 -13.16 6.07 -27.46
N ARG A 563 -12.98 4.75 -27.26
CA ARG A 563 -14.11 3.83 -27.00
C ARG A 563 -14.76 4.12 -25.65
N THR A 564 -16.08 3.98 -25.57
CA THR A 564 -16.89 4.25 -24.37
C THR A 564 -16.44 3.44 -23.15
N GLU A 565 -16.09 2.17 -23.33
CA GLU A 565 -15.59 1.29 -22.26
C GLU A 565 -14.19 1.70 -21.76
N THR A 566 -13.31 2.08 -22.69
CA THR A 566 -11.96 2.57 -22.38
C THR A 566 -12.02 3.92 -21.65
N LEU A 567 -12.90 4.83 -22.10
CA LEU A 567 -13.12 6.13 -21.46
C LEU A 567 -13.65 6.00 -20.02
N ALA A 568 -14.53 5.01 -19.75
CA ALA A 568 -14.98 4.74 -18.39
C ALA A 568 -13.82 4.31 -17.48
N SER A 569 -12.96 3.42 -17.97
CA SER A 569 -11.76 2.96 -17.28
C SER A 569 -10.75 4.09 -17.04
N ILE A 570 -10.55 4.95 -18.04
CA ILE A 570 -9.71 6.15 -17.95
C ILE A 570 -10.26 7.10 -16.88
N ARG A 571 -11.56 7.42 -16.89
CA ARG A 571 -12.17 8.30 -15.87
C ARG A 571 -11.99 7.76 -14.45
N GLN A 572 -12.18 6.45 -14.27
CA GLN A 572 -11.98 5.80 -12.98
C GLN A 572 -10.52 5.92 -12.50
N MET A 573 -9.55 5.65 -13.39
CA MET A 573 -8.13 5.70 -13.05
C MET A 573 -7.61 7.13 -12.87
N ARG A 574 -8.11 8.10 -13.64
CA ARG A 574 -7.83 9.53 -13.46
C ARG A 574 -8.27 10.03 -12.08
N ASN A 575 -9.44 9.61 -11.63
CA ASN A 575 -9.94 9.93 -10.29
C ASN A 575 -9.12 9.24 -9.20
N TRP A 576 -8.68 8.01 -9.43
CA TRP A 576 -7.86 7.25 -8.47
C TRP A 576 -6.45 7.86 -8.30
N PHE A 577 -5.80 8.22 -9.41
CA PHE A 577 -4.50 8.87 -9.41
C PHE A 577 -4.56 10.40 -9.35
N ASN A 578 -5.73 11.04 -9.24
CA ASN A 578 -5.86 12.50 -9.16
C ASN A 578 -5.07 13.26 -10.27
N ILE A 579 -5.32 12.88 -11.52
CA ILE A 579 -4.66 13.45 -12.73
C ILE A 579 -5.56 14.52 -13.36
N SER A 580 -5.05 15.73 -13.57
CA SER A 580 -5.78 16.84 -14.19
C SER A 580 -6.11 16.59 -15.66
N ASP A 581 -7.00 17.39 -16.27
CA ASP A 581 -7.31 17.28 -17.70
C ASP A 581 -6.10 17.61 -18.59
N GLU A 582 -5.29 18.57 -18.14
CA GLU A 582 -4.07 19.00 -18.82
C GLU A 582 -2.98 17.94 -18.74
N GLU A 583 -2.71 17.39 -17.53
CA GLU A 583 -1.76 16.28 -17.33
C GLU A 583 -2.19 15.02 -18.11
N HIS A 584 -3.48 14.74 -18.19
CA HIS A 584 -3.99 13.62 -18.97
C HIS A 584 -3.75 13.81 -20.47
N GLY A 585 -4.00 15.01 -20.99
CA GLY A 585 -3.75 15.36 -22.39
C GLY A 585 -2.29 15.20 -22.77
N GLU A 586 -1.37 15.66 -21.91
CA GLU A 586 0.07 15.46 -22.09
C GLU A 586 0.46 13.98 -22.10
N ILE A 587 0.02 13.20 -21.11
CA ILE A 587 0.38 11.78 -20.97
C ILE A 587 -0.19 10.94 -22.12
N VAL A 588 -1.40 11.25 -22.59
CA VAL A 588 -1.98 10.59 -23.78
C VAL A 588 -1.23 11.02 -25.03
N GLY A 589 -0.87 12.30 -25.15
CA GLY A 589 0.00 12.79 -26.23
C GLY A 589 1.33 12.02 -26.26
N GLU A 590 2.04 11.97 -25.14
CA GLU A 590 3.29 11.20 -25.00
C GLU A 590 3.11 9.71 -25.31
N ALA A 591 2.04 9.09 -24.81
CA ALA A 591 1.78 7.65 -25.00
C ALA A 591 1.31 7.29 -26.41
N THR A 592 0.74 8.25 -27.16
CA THR A 592 0.24 8.03 -28.53
C THR A 592 1.19 8.52 -29.62
N ASN A 593 2.20 9.34 -29.28
CA ASN A 593 3.02 10.06 -30.26
C ASN A 593 4.53 9.70 -30.22
N ASP A 594 4.92 8.59 -29.58
CA ASP A 594 6.35 8.23 -29.44
C ASP A 594 6.87 7.37 -30.61
N GLN A 595 6.69 7.85 -31.84
CA GLN A 595 7.21 7.24 -33.07
C GLN A 595 8.75 7.16 -33.06
N LYS A 596 9.40 8.18 -32.49
CA LYS A 596 10.86 8.26 -32.39
C LYS A 596 11.41 7.20 -31.43
N ARG A 597 10.85 7.06 -30.23
CA ARG A 597 11.28 6.01 -29.29
C ARG A 597 10.93 4.62 -29.77
N SER A 598 9.81 4.43 -30.46
CA SER A 598 9.47 3.15 -31.08
C SER A 598 10.49 2.76 -32.14
N THR A 599 10.93 3.73 -32.95
CA THR A 599 12.02 3.56 -33.93
C THR A 599 13.36 3.24 -33.26
N GLU A 600 13.79 4.04 -32.28
CA GLU A 600 15.04 3.81 -31.52
C GLU A 600 15.02 2.45 -30.80
N ARG A 601 13.85 2.04 -30.28
CA ARG A 601 13.66 0.73 -29.64
C ARG A 601 13.75 -0.40 -30.65
N ILE A 602 13.14 -0.28 -31.81
CA ILE A 602 13.25 -1.28 -32.88
C ILE A 602 14.72 -1.42 -33.32
N GLU A 603 15.44 -0.32 -33.51
CA GLU A 603 16.86 -0.34 -33.88
C GLU A 603 17.72 -1.05 -32.81
N ALA A 604 17.47 -0.80 -31.52
CA ALA A 604 18.14 -1.49 -30.43
C ALA A 604 17.81 -3.00 -30.36
N LEU A 605 16.55 -3.37 -30.61
CA LEU A 605 16.12 -4.78 -30.67
C LEU A 605 16.75 -5.50 -31.87
N VAL A 606 16.83 -4.85 -33.03
CA VAL A 606 17.51 -5.36 -34.22
C VAL A 606 19.00 -5.58 -33.96
N HIS A 607 19.67 -4.64 -33.27
CA HIS A 607 21.07 -4.82 -32.88
C HIS A 607 21.26 -6.04 -31.96
N SER A 608 20.41 -6.17 -30.94
CA SER A 608 20.42 -7.32 -30.02
C SER A 608 20.20 -8.63 -30.77
N LEU A 609 19.27 -8.61 -31.73
CA LEU A 609 18.93 -9.73 -32.59
C LEU A 609 20.14 -10.16 -33.46
N LYS A 610 20.88 -9.22 -34.07
CA LYS A 610 22.14 -9.51 -34.79
C LYS A 610 23.22 -10.11 -33.89
N TRP A 611 23.41 -9.56 -32.69
CA TRP A 611 24.37 -10.10 -31.73
C TRP A 611 24.03 -11.53 -31.32
N THR A 612 22.75 -11.80 -31.02
CA THR A 612 22.32 -13.17 -30.67
C THR A 612 22.56 -14.16 -31.80
N GLU A 613 22.39 -13.76 -33.06
CA GLU A 613 22.66 -14.63 -34.21
C GLU A 613 24.15 -14.92 -34.38
N SER A 614 25.01 -13.90 -34.22
CA SER A 614 26.46 -14.09 -34.20
C SER A 614 26.90 -15.06 -33.08
N ALA A 615 26.37 -14.89 -31.86
CA ALA A 615 26.64 -15.79 -30.76
C ALA A 615 26.15 -17.22 -31.03
N ARG A 616 24.93 -17.38 -31.57
CA ARG A 616 24.37 -18.69 -31.96
C ARG A 616 25.23 -19.35 -33.03
N PHE A 617 25.67 -18.60 -34.04
CA PHE A 617 26.53 -19.09 -35.11
C PHE A 617 27.85 -19.63 -34.54
N THR A 618 28.54 -18.87 -33.70
CA THR A 618 29.76 -19.35 -33.00
C THR A 618 29.49 -20.62 -32.20
N LEU A 619 28.43 -20.64 -31.38
CA LEU A 619 28.13 -21.76 -30.48
C LEU A 619 27.66 -23.01 -31.21
N SER A 620 27.03 -22.88 -32.39
CA SER A 620 26.59 -24.01 -33.21
C SER A 620 27.74 -24.78 -33.86
N HIS A 621 28.93 -24.18 -33.94
CA HIS A 621 30.15 -24.80 -34.46
C HIS A 621 31.13 -25.19 -33.34
N GLU A 622 30.68 -25.15 -32.09
CA GLU A 622 31.47 -25.46 -30.91
C GLU A 622 31.07 -26.83 -30.34
N ASN A 623 32.05 -27.68 -30.03
CA ASN A 623 31.80 -29.07 -29.62
C ASN A 623 31.44 -29.20 -28.13
N ARG A 624 31.52 -28.12 -27.36
CA ARG A 624 31.20 -28.13 -25.93
C ARG A 624 29.69 -28.31 -25.70
N PRO A 625 29.25 -29.25 -24.85
CA PRO A 625 27.84 -29.48 -24.51
C PRO A 625 27.09 -28.21 -24.11
N GLU A 626 27.75 -27.33 -23.34
CA GLU A 626 27.19 -26.05 -22.90
C GLU A 626 26.81 -25.14 -24.07
N ALA A 627 27.57 -25.19 -25.18
CA ALA A 627 27.33 -24.38 -26.37
C ALA A 627 25.96 -24.71 -26.99
N SER A 628 25.62 -25.99 -27.09
CA SER A 628 24.33 -26.45 -27.65
C SER A 628 23.14 -26.03 -26.78
N LEU A 629 23.30 -26.07 -25.45
CA LEU A 629 22.26 -25.66 -24.50
C LEU A 629 22.02 -24.15 -24.51
N ILE A 630 23.09 -23.37 -24.58
CA ILE A 630 23.00 -21.90 -24.71
C ILE A 630 22.44 -21.53 -26.08
N ALA A 631 22.89 -22.17 -27.17
CA ALA A 631 22.36 -21.93 -28.52
C ALA A 631 20.86 -22.19 -28.61
N LYS A 632 20.35 -23.25 -27.99
CA LYS A 632 18.89 -23.50 -27.86
C LYS A 632 18.17 -22.36 -27.15
N THR A 633 18.76 -21.82 -26.08
CA THR A 633 18.16 -20.71 -25.31
C THR A 633 18.14 -19.43 -26.13
N ILE A 634 19.19 -19.18 -26.91
CA ILE A 634 19.27 -18.05 -27.84
C ILE A 634 18.13 -18.10 -28.86
N VAL A 635 17.80 -19.26 -29.42
CA VAL A 635 16.67 -19.40 -30.37
C VAL A 635 15.34 -18.96 -29.75
N LYS A 636 15.12 -19.25 -28.46
CA LYS A 636 13.92 -18.80 -27.72
C LYS A 636 13.90 -17.28 -27.58
N TRP A 637 15.05 -16.67 -27.27
CA TRP A 637 15.19 -15.21 -27.18
C TRP A 637 14.99 -14.52 -28.53
N GLN A 638 15.58 -15.06 -29.60
CA GLN A 638 15.40 -14.56 -30.97
C GLN A 638 13.91 -14.56 -31.38
N ALA A 639 13.16 -15.63 -31.08
CA ALA A 639 11.73 -15.69 -31.33
C ALA A 639 10.94 -14.59 -30.59
N GLN A 640 11.35 -14.23 -29.37
CA GLN A 640 10.75 -13.14 -28.62
C GLN A 640 11.13 -11.76 -29.17
N LEU A 641 12.39 -11.55 -29.52
CA LEU A 641 12.88 -10.31 -30.13
C LEU A 641 12.16 -10.02 -31.46
N VAL A 642 12.02 -11.02 -32.33
CA VAL A 642 11.32 -10.88 -33.61
C VAL A 642 9.84 -10.54 -33.42
N ARG A 643 9.16 -11.18 -32.46
CA ARG A 643 7.76 -10.83 -32.11
C ARG A 643 7.64 -9.37 -31.67
N GLU A 644 8.53 -8.89 -30.81
CA GLU A 644 8.52 -7.49 -30.33
C GLU A 644 8.78 -6.52 -31.47
N ILE A 645 9.77 -6.80 -32.34
CA ILE A 645 10.10 -5.96 -33.51
C ILE A 645 8.91 -5.88 -34.47
N VAL A 646 8.32 -7.01 -34.87
CA VAL A 646 7.18 -7.05 -35.82
C VAL A 646 5.99 -6.31 -35.23
N HIS A 647 5.70 -6.51 -33.94
CA HIS A 647 4.60 -5.82 -33.27
C HIS A 647 4.82 -4.30 -33.21
N LEU A 648 6.02 -3.83 -32.81
CA LEU A 648 6.32 -2.40 -32.75
C LEU A 648 6.31 -1.77 -34.15
N ALA A 649 6.88 -2.43 -35.15
CA ALA A 649 6.90 -1.95 -36.53
C ALA A 649 5.48 -1.80 -37.11
N ALA A 650 4.54 -2.67 -36.74
CA ALA A 650 3.14 -2.56 -37.17
C ALA A 650 2.41 -1.33 -36.60
N THR A 651 2.98 -0.65 -35.61
CA THR A 651 2.40 0.56 -34.98
C THR A 651 2.92 1.87 -35.56
N LEU A 652 3.92 1.80 -36.44
CA LEU A 652 4.52 2.97 -37.07
C LEU A 652 3.60 3.53 -38.16
N GLU A 653 3.49 4.86 -38.22
CA GLU A 653 2.68 5.54 -39.25
C GLU A 653 3.34 5.50 -40.64
N ASP A 654 4.67 5.52 -40.67
CA ASP A 654 5.47 5.42 -41.90
C ASP A 654 5.73 3.95 -42.26
N ALA A 655 4.93 3.42 -43.18
CA ALA A 655 5.06 2.05 -43.66
C ALA A 655 6.39 1.76 -44.37
N ALA A 656 7.02 2.77 -44.99
CA ALA A 656 8.31 2.59 -45.66
C ALA A 656 9.44 2.47 -44.64
N ARG A 657 9.43 3.32 -43.60
CA ARG A 657 10.39 3.22 -42.49
C ARG A 657 10.20 1.94 -41.68
N ALA A 658 8.95 1.53 -41.44
CA ALA A 658 8.64 0.27 -40.77
C ALA A 658 9.17 -0.94 -41.55
N ALA A 659 9.01 -0.94 -42.88
CA ALA A 659 9.55 -1.97 -43.77
C ALA A 659 11.08 -2.02 -43.74
N GLU A 660 11.76 -0.87 -43.72
CA GLU A 660 13.23 -0.79 -43.63
C GLU A 660 13.75 -1.42 -42.33
N LEU A 661 13.11 -1.12 -41.21
CA LEU A 661 13.51 -1.58 -39.88
C LEU A 661 13.35 -3.10 -39.66
N VAL A 662 12.42 -3.74 -40.36
CA VAL A 662 12.18 -5.20 -40.24
C VAL A 662 13.01 -6.05 -41.20
N ARG A 663 13.60 -5.46 -42.25
CA ARG A 663 14.46 -6.18 -43.21
C ARG A 663 15.57 -7.02 -42.56
N PRO A 664 16.25 -6.57 -41.49
CA PRO A 664 17.29 -7.36 -40.84
C PRO A 664 16.80 -8.69 -40.24
N ILE A 665 15.50 -8.88 -40.02
CA ILE A 665 14.95 -10.16 -39.58
C ILE A 665 15.19 -11.25 -40.64
N ALA A 666 15.23 -10.88 -41.92
CA ALA A 666 15.51 -11.81 -43.00
C ALA A 666 16.90 -12.47 -42.91
N LEU A 667 17.89 -11.81 -42.28
CA LEU A 667 19.21 -12.39 -42.01
C LEU A 667 19.12 -13.66 -41.15
N ILE A 668 18.17 -13.70 -40.21
CA ILE A 668 18.07 -14.74 -39.17
C ILE A 668 17.17 -15.88 -39.59
N LEU A 669 16.23 -15.63 -40.50
CA LEU A 669 15.30 -16.65 -40.96
C LEU A 669 15.96 -17.75 -41.80
N GLY A 670 17.08 -17.47 -42.47
CA GLY A 670 17.89 -18.47 -43.19
C GLY A 670 17.11 -19.52 -44.01
N THR A 671 17.73 -20.67 -44.25
CA THR A 671 17.09 -21.86 -44.86
C THR A 671 16.44 -22.78 -43.81
N GLU A 672 16.89 -22.72 -42.55
CA GLU A 672 16.41 -23.56 -41.42
C GLU A 672 15.60 -22.77 -40.39
N GLY A 673 14.78 -21.83 -40.86
CA GLY A 673 13.96 -20.98 -39.99
C GLY A 673 13.06 -21.81 -39.07
N ASN A 674 13.12 -21.52 -37.77
CA ASN A 674 12.19 -22.06 -36.79
C ASN A 674 10.74 -21.78 -37.25
N SER A 675 9.94 -22.82 -37.45
CA SER A 675 8.52 -22.73 -37.88
C SER A 675 7.71 -21.65 -37.15
N ALA A 676 7.96 -21.45 -35.84
CA ALA A 676 7.24 -20.46 -35.03
C ALA A 676 7.57 -19.00 -35.41
N LEU A 677 8.78 -18.75 -35.93
CA LEU A 677 9.22 -17.44 -36.41
C LEU A 677 8.55 -17.11 -37.75
N LEU A 678 8.41 -18.09 -38.65
CA LEU A 678 7.70 -17.94 -39.92
C LEU A 678 6.21 -17.64 -39.71
N GLU A 679 5.54 -18.38 -38.82
CA GLU A 679 4.13 -18.12 -38.47
C GLU A 679 3.90 -16.70 -37.95
N THR A 680 4.85 -16.17 -37.16
CA THR A 680 4.76 -14.80 -36.62
C THR A 680 4.84 -13.75 -37.74
N ILE A 681 5.70 -13.97 -38.73
CA ILE A 681 5.87 -13.03 -39.86
C ILE A 681 4.70 -13.14 -40.83
N ASP A 682 4.20 -14.35 -41.07
CA ASP A 682 3.04 -14.59 -41.94
C ASP A 682 1.75 -14.02 -41.34
N ALA A 683 1.67 -13.86 -40.01
CA ALA A 683 0.59 -13.14 -39.35
C ALA A 683 0.72 -11.60 -39.42
N ALA A 684 1.86 -11.05 -39.85
CA ALA A 684 2.11 -9.61 -39.91
C ALA A 684 1.33 -8.92 -41.06
N PRO A 685 1.12 -7.59 -40.99
CA PRO A 685 0.57 -6.79 -42.09
C PRO A 685 1.33 -7.02 -43.41
N ALA A 686 0.61 -7.02 -44.53
CA ALA A 686 1.16 -7.37 -45.86
C ALA A 686 2.46 -6.62 -46.18
N ALA A 687 2.51 -5.31 -45.93
CA ALA A 687 3.71 -4.50 -46.20
C ALA A 687 4.98 -4.97 -45.43
N LEU A 688 4.84 -5.37 -44.16
CA LEU A 688 5.95 -5.87 -43.36
C LEU A 688 6.34 -7.29 -43.76
N ARG A 689 5.34 -8.13 -44.02
CA ARG A 689 5.53 -9.51 -44.47
C ARG A 689 6.28 -9.54 -45.81
N ASP A 690 5.85 -8.73 -46.77
CA ASP A 690 6.47 -8.63 -48.10
C ASP A 690 7.89 -8.05 -48.01
N ALA A 691 8.14 -7.10 -47.11
CA ALA A 691 9.47 -6.55 -46.86
C ALA A 691 10.45 -7.61 -46.33
N VAL A 692 10.01 -8.48 -45.41
CA VAL A 692 10.85 -9.56 -44.87
C VAL A 692 11.07 -10.67 -45.90
N HIS A 693 10.02 -11.10 -46.62
CA HIS A 693 10.15 -12.14 -47.65
C HIS A 693 10.99 -11.69 -48.85
N SER A 694 10.82 -10.46 -49.32
CA SER A 694 11.65 -9.89 -50.39
C SER A 694 13.13 -9.80 -50.00
N ALA A 695 13.42 -9.32 -48.78
CA ALA A 695 14.78 -9.30 -48.25
C ALA A 695 15.38 -10.71 -48.14
N ARG A 696 14.59 -11.72 -47.73
CA ARG A 696 15.03 -13.12 -47.64
C ARG A 696 15.48 -13.67 -49.00
N THR A 697 14.75 -13.36 -50.08
CA THR A 697 15.12 -13.80 -51.44
C THR A 697 16.39 -13.12 -51.97
N GLN A 698 16.72 -11.93 -51.48
CA GLN A 698 17.92 -11.17 -51.89
C GLN A 698 19.14 -11.46 -51.00
N ALA A 699 18.94 -11.97 -49.79
CA ALA A 699 19.97 -12.10 -48.75
C ALA A 699 20.90 -13.32 -48.90
N SER A 700 20.79 -14.15 -49.95
CA SER A 700 21.41 -15.48 -50.01
C SER A 700 22.95 -15.54 -50.09
N SER A 701 23.68 -14.41 -49.97
CA SER A 701 25.15 -14.41 -49.88
C SER A 701 25.73 -13.26 -49.05
N ALA A 702 25.21 -12.04 -49.16
CA ALA A 702 25.76 -10.87 -48.46
C ALA A 702 25.50 -10.87 -46.94
N SER A 703 24.41 -11.50 -46.50
CA SER A 703 24.00 -11.56 -45.08
C SER A 703 24.88 -12.47 -44.22
N TYR A 704 25.45 -13.52 -44.80
CA TYR A 704 26.23 -14.51 -44.03
C TYR A 704 27.63 -13.98 -43.71
N PHE A 705 28.22 -13.16 -44.59
CA PHE A 705 29.48 -12.48 -44.35
C PHE A 705 29.41 -11.50 -43.16
N GLU A 706 28.31 -10.76 -43.02
CA GLU A 706 28.11 -9.84 -41.88
C GLU A 706 28.09 -10.59 -40.54
N ILE A 707 27.44 -11.77 -40.48
CA ILE A 707 27.41 -12.61 -39.27
C ILE A 707 28.81 -13.17 -38.97
N ILE A 708 29.54 -13.63 -39.98
CA ILE A 708 30.91 -14.14 -39.82
C ILE A 708 31.85 -13.04 -39.32
N GLU A 709 31.79 -11.83 -39.87
CA GLU A 709 32.60 -10.69 -39.40
C GLU A 709 32.28 -10.30 -37.96
N MET A 710 31.01 -10.41 -37.56
CA MET A 710 30.58 -10.17 -36.18
C MET A 710 30.90 -11.31 -35.21
N SER A 711 31.26 -12.50 -35.71
CA SER A 711 31.52 -13.68 -34.88
C SER A 711 32.77 -13.48 -34.04
N ARG A 712 32.74 -14.05 -32.83
CA ARG A 712 33.84 -13.99 -31.86
C ARG A 712 34.25 -15.41 -31.48
N PRO A 713 35.48 -15.62 -30.98
CA PRO A 713 35.87 -16.91 -30.40
C PRO A 713 34.91 -17.34 -29.29
N ALA A 714 34.64 -18.64 -29.18
CA ALA A 714 33.63 -19.17 -28.27
C ALA A 714 33.85 -18.77 -26.80
N ASP A 715 35.10 -18.69 -26.32
CA ASP A 715 35.39 -18.25 -24.95
C ASP A 715 34.99 -16.80 -24.69
N VAL A 716 35.13 -15.93 -25.70
CA VAL A 716 34.66 -14.54 -25.63
C VAL A 716 33.13 -14.50 -25.57
N VAL A 717 32.48 -15.38 -26.33
CA VAL A 717 31.02 -15.53 -26.32
C VAL A 717 30.54 -16.04 -24.95
N PHE A 718 31.15 -17.08 -24.37
CA PHE A 718 30.81 -17.53 -23.02
C PHE A 718 31.02 -16.44 -21.96
N ARG A 719 32.12 -15.68 -22.04
CA ARG A 719 32.36 -14.55 -21.12
C ARG A 719 31.28 -13.47 -21.21
N SER A 720 30.70 -13.24 -22.39
CA SER A 720 29.62 -12.28 -22.56
C SER A 720 28.31 -12.68 -21.86
N PHE A 721 28.14 -13.96 -21.53
CA PHE A 721 26.98 -14.48 -20.81
C PHE A 721 27.14 -14.50 -19.30
N LEU A 722 28.27 -14.06 -18.74
CA LEU A 722 28.52 -14.08 -17.30
C LEU A 722 27.67 -13.07 -16.52
N ASP A 723 27.24 -11.99 -17.17
CA ASP A 723 26.36 -10.96 -16.62
C ASP A 723 24.89 -11.16 -17.02
N ASP A 724 24.55 -12.32 -17.61
CA ASP A 724 23.18 -12.59 -18.05
C ASP A 724 22.21 -12.65 -16.86
N ARG A 725 20.95 -12.22 -17.09
CA ARG A 725 19.91 -12.27 -16.06
C ARG A 725 19.46 -13.69 -15.75
N ASP A 726 19.59 -14.60 -16.70
CA ASP A 726 19.27 -16.01 -16.51
C ASP A 726 20.43 -16.72 -15.79
N ALA A 727 20.22 -17.05 -14.52
CA ALA A 727 21.19 -17.75 -13.69
C ALA A 727 21.63 -19.10 -14.30
N LEU A 728 20.78 -19.75 -15.09
CA LEU A 728 21.13 -21.00 -15.76
C LEU A 728 22.09 -20.77 -16.92
N VAL A 729 21.89 -19.71 -17.72
CA VAL A 729 22.79 -19.37 -18.82
C VAL A 729 24.16 -18.96 -18.28
N ARG A 730 24.20 -18.19 -17.19
CA ARG A 730 25.46 -17.87 -16.48
C ARG A 730 26.16 -19.14 -15.98
N ALA A 731 25.42 -20.07 -15.37
CA ALA A 731 25.97 -21.32 -14.88
C ALA A 731 26.57 -22.17 -16.01
N LEU A 732 25.88 -22.29 -17.16
CA LEU A 732 26.37 -23.00 -18.34
C LEU A 732 27.61 -22.31 -18.94
N ALA A 733 27.60 -20.99 -19.04
CA ALA A 733 28.75 -20.24 -19.56
C ALA A 733 29.98 -20.38 -18.67
N VAL A 734 29.81 -20.32 -17.35
CA VAL A 734 30.88 -20.56 -16.38
C VAL A 734 31.37 -22.01 -16.43
N SER A 735 30.47 -22.99 -16.55
CA SER A 735 30.84 -24.41 -16.73
C SER A 735 31.76 -24.59 -17.94
N ALA A 736 31.38 -24.02 -19.09
CA ALA A 736 32.15 -24.11 -20.33
C ALA A 736 33.57 -23.52 -20.21
N LEU A 737 33.74 -22.45 -19.41
CA LEU A 737 35.03 -21.81 -19.16
C LEU A 737 35.85 -22.55 -18.10
N ALA A 738 35.19 -23.10 -17.08
CA ALA A 738 35.85 -23.78 -15.97
C ALA A 738 36.46 -25.13 -16.36
N THR A 739 35.88 -25.83 -17.34
CA THR A 739 36.40 -27.12 -17.82
C THR A 739 37.69 -26.99 -18.62
N GLU A 740 37.99 -25.82 -19.18
CA GLU A 740 39.15 -25.59 -20.06
C GLU A 740 40.35 -24.99 -19.32
N SER A 741 40.15 -24.34 -18.17
CA SER A 741 41.23 -23.64 -17.47
C SER A 741 41.00 -23.48 -15.96
N ALA A 742 42.10 -23.48 -15.21
CA ALA A 742 42.08 -23.14 -13.77
C ALA A 742 41.56 -21.71 -13.51
N GLU A 743 41.77 -20.80 -14.46
CA GLU A 743 41.21 -19.44 -14.43
C GLU A 743 39.69 -19.45 -14.50
N GLY A 744 39.09 -20.28 -15.36
CA GLY A 744 37.63 -20.44 -15.42
C GLY A 744 37.04 -21.02 -14.13
N ALA A 745 37.72 -21.97 -13.49
CA ALA A 745 37.29 -22.51 -12.19
C ALA A 745 37.40 -21.45 -11.06
N ALA A 746 38.39 -20.56 -11.12
CA ALA A 746 38.48 -19.42 -10.21
C ALA A 746 37.35 -18.42 -10.44
N LEU A 747 37.02 -18.14 -11.70
CA LEU A 747 35.90 -17.28 -12.09
C LEU A 747 34.56 -17.82 -11.57
N ALA A 748 34.35 -19.14 -11.59
CA ALA A 748 33.16 -19.78 -11.01
C ALA A 748 33.03 -19.54 -9.49
N ARG A 749 34.16 -19.54 -8.77
CA ARG A 749 34.19 -19.26 -7.33
C ARG A 749 34.00 -17.78 -7.01
N GLU A 750 34.47 -16.90 -7.88
CA GLU A 750 34.32 -15.45 -7.75
C GLU A 750 32.88 -15.02 -8.01
N ILE A 751 32.33 -15.36 -9.18
CA ILE A 751 30.98 -14.96 -9.61
C ILE A 751 29.91 -15.52 -8.65
N PHE A 752 30.06 -16.77 -8.22
CA PHE A 752 29.07 -17.47 -7.38
C PHE A 752 29.56 -17.70 -5.94
N GLY A 753 30.42 -16.82 -5.44
CA GLY A 753 31.11 -16.99 -4.16
C GLY A 753 30.24 -16.71 -2.93
N HIS A 754 29.38 -15.69 -2.96
CA HIS A 754 28.70 -15.17 -1.76
C HIS A 754 27.23 -14.81 -2.03
N GLY A 755 26.30 -15.47 -1.33
CA GLY A 755 24.95 -14.93 -1.01
C GLY A 755 23.89 -14.93 -2.11
N GLU A 756 24.17 -15.34 -3.35
CA GLU A 756 23.15 -15.46 -4.39
C GLU A 756 22.44 -16.83 -4.31
N ALA A 757 21.11 -16.81 -4.15
CA ALA A 757 20.30 -18.02 -4.19
C ALA A 757 20.09 -18.47 -5.65
N LEU A 758 20.79 -19.53 -6.06
CA LEU A 758 20.69 -20.10 -7.40
C LEU A 758 19.50 -21.07 -7.52
N PRO A 759 18.85 -21.14 -8.69
CA PRO A 759 17.94 -22.24 -8.98
C PRO A 759 18.66 -23.61 -8.84
N PRO A 760 17.98 -24.68 -8.42
CA PRO A 760 18.63 -25.97 -8.14
C PRO A 760 19.49 -26.52 -9.29
N LEU A 761 19.03 -26.32 -10.54
CA LEU A 761 19.78 -26.72 -11.73
C LEU A 761 21.07 -25.92 -11.91
N ALA A 762 21.02 -24.60 -11.72
CA ALA A 762 22.19 -23.74 -11.85
C ALA A 762 23.20 -24.02 -10.71
N GLU A 763 22.71 -24.30 -9.50
CA GLU A 763 23.54 -24.66 -8.35
C GLU A 763 24.35 -25.94 -8.61
N GLU A 764 23.71 -26.98 -9.17
CA GLU A 764 24.35 -28.24 -9.53
C GLU A 764 25.47 -28.05 -10.57
N ILE A 765 25.21 -27.25 -11.61
CA ILE A 765 26.21 -26.94 -12.66
C ILE A 765 27.38 -26.15 -12.07
N VAL A 766 27.09 -25.13 -11.26
CA VAL A 766 28.12 -24.29 -10.62
C VAL A 766 28.96 -25.09 -9.62
N ALA A 767 28.37 -26.06 -8.91
CA ALA A 767 29.08 -26.90 -7.96
C ALA A 767 30.19 -27.71 -8.65
N SER A 768 29.92 -28.31 -9.81
CA SER A 768 30.95 -28.99 -10.63
C SER A 768 31.96 -27.99 -11.20
N ALA A 769 31.49 -26.86 -11.74
CA ALA A 769 32.35 -25.85 -12.35
C ALA A 769 33.37 -25.25 -11.35
N LYS A 770 32.99 -25.08 -10.07
CA LYS A 770 33.90 -24.62 -9.01
C LYS A 770 35.10 -25.55 -8.78
N HIS A 771 35.01 -26.80 -9.20
CA HIS A 771 36.10 -27.79 -9.14
C HIS A 771 36.81 -27.97 -10.49
N GLY A 772 36.43 -27.22 -11.53
CA GLY A 772 36.96 -27.37 -12.88
C GLY A 772 36.39 -28.58 -13.65
N GLU A 773 35.25 -29.11 -13.20
CA GLU A 773 34.61 -30.30 -13.78
C GLU A 773 33.27 -29.95 -14.43
N ARG A 774 32.88 -30.72 -15.46
CA ARG A 774 31.55 -30.65 -16.08
C ARG A 774 30.58 -31.57 -15.35
N SER A 775 29.39 -31.09 -15.03
CA SER A 775 28.32 -31.97 -14.53
C SER A 775 27.91 -33.00 -15.61
N PRO A 776 27.86 -34.32 -15.30
CA PRO A 776 27.45 -35.35 -16.25
C PRO A 776 26.07 -35.10 -16.87
N MET A 777 25.17 -34.49 -16.11
CA MET A 777 23.83 -34.10 -16.56
C MET A 777 23.89 -33.12 -17.73
N VAL A 778 24.83 -32.16 -17.74
CA VAL A 778 24.99 -31.18 -18.83
C VAL A 778 25.33 -31.88 -20.15
N THR A 779 26.21 -32.89 -20.10
CA THR A 779 26.54 -33.72 -21.26
C THR A 779 25.29 -34.43 -21.78
N ILE A 780 24.56 -35.14 -20.91
CA ILE A 780 23.34 -35.88 -21.31
C ILE A 780 22.27 -34.93 -21.88
N MET A 781 22.08 -33.75 -21.27
CA MET A 781 21.15 -32.75 -21.78
C MET A 781 21.50 -32.32 -23.21
N ALA A 782 22.78 -32.07 -23.49
CA ALA A 782 23.23 -31.70 -24.83
C ALA A 782 23.00 -32.84 -25.84
N GLU A 783 23.31 -34.09 -25.46
CA GLU A 783 23.10 -35.25 -26.33
C GLU A 783 21.62 -35.51 -26.64
N LEU A 784 20.72 -35.24 -25.70
CA LEU A 784 19.28 -35.31 -25.94
C LEU A 784 18.81 -34.29 -27.00
N LEU A 785 19.49 -33.14 -27.15
CA LEU A 785 19.11 -32.13 -28.14
C LEU A 785 19.39 -32.52 -29.59
N VAL A 786 20.16 -33.58 -29.83
CA VAL A 786 20.34 -34.16 -31.18
C VAL A 786 18.99 -34.64 -31.74
N SER A 787 18.05 -35.00 -30.86
CA SER A 787 16.68 -35.34 -31.27
C SER A 787 15.75 -34.13 -31.28
N SER A 788 14.98 -34.00 -32.37
CA SER A 788 13.93 -32.99 -32.49
C SER A 788 12.84 -33.11 -31.42
N VAL A 789 12.67 -34.30 -30.81
CA VAL A 789 11.71 -34.53 -29.71
C VAL A 789 12.03 -33.66 -28.49
N PHE A 790 13.31 -33.56 -28.12
CA PHE A 790 13.75 -32.80 -26.94
C PHE A 790 14.14 -31.35 -27.28
N SER A 791 14.22 -31.00 -28.56
CA SER A 791 14.50 -29.63 -29.04
C SER A 791 13.50 -28.58 -28.54
N ARG A 792 12.27 -28.98 -28.16
CA ARG A 792 11.21 -28.09 -27.64
C ARG A 792 10.99 -28.17 -26.12
N VAL A 793 11.68 -29.07 -25.43
CA VAL A 793 11.57 -29.26 -23.97
C VAL A 793 12.40 -28.17 -23.27
N ASP A 794 11.85 -27.56 -22.21
CA ASP A 794 12.57 -26.56 -21.42
C ASP A 794 13.77 -27.18 -20.67
N LEU A 795 14.83 -26.38 -20.44
CA LEU A 795 16.08 -26.88 -19.87
C LEU A 795 15.94 -27.49 -18.47
N SER A 796 15.03 -26.96 -17.64
CA SER A 796 14.76 -27.51 -16.30
C SER A 796 14.17 -28.92 -16.36
N VAL A 797 13.24 -29.15 -17.29
CA VAL A 797 12.63 -30.46 -17.52
C VAL A 797 13.64 -31.41 -18.16
N LEU A 798 14.43 -30.92 -19.11
CA LEU A 798 15.49 -31.69 -19.74
C LEU A 798 16.55 -32.17 -18.74
N ALA A 799 16.87 -31.34 -17.73
CA ALA A 799 17.74 -31.72 -16.63
C ALA A 799 17.14 -32.84 -15.76
N GLU A 800 15.84 -32.79 -15.45
CA GLU A 800 15.17 -33.86 -14.69
C GLU A 800 15.17 -35.21 -15.42
N ILE A 801 15.10 -35.18 -16.76
CA ILE A 801 15.26 -36.37 -17.61
C ILE A 801 16.71 -36.82 -17.54
N ALA A 802 17.66 -35.92 -17.82
CA ALA A 802 19.08 -36.21 -17.88
C ALA A 802 19.64 -36.82 -16.58
N ARG A 803 19.18 -36.37 -15.40
CA ARG A 803 19.57 -36.95 -14.09
C ARG A 803 19.19 -38.42 -13.93
N ARG A 804 18.18 -38.88 -14.65
CA ARG A 804 17.66 -40.26 -14.60
C ARG A 804 18.09 -41.09 -15.79
N SER A 805 18.74 -40.47 -16.77
CA SER A 805 19.22 -41.11 -17.98
C SER A 805 20.69 -41.51 -17.85
N SER A 806 21.12 -42.42 -18.70
CA SER A 806 22.51 -42.86 -18.81
C SER A 806 22.96 -42.87 -20.27
N ILE A 807 24.25 -42.64 -20.50
CA ILE A 807 24.87 -42.87 -21.80
C ILE A 807 25.34 -44.31 -21.84
N GLU A 808 24.94 -45.03 -22.87
CA GLU A 808 25.32 -46.42 -23.11
C GLU A 808 25.99 -46.54 -24.48
N ILE A 809 27.07 -47.32 -24.52
CA ILE A 809 27.83 -47.59 -25.73
C ILE A 809 27.68 -49.08 -26.04
N HIS A 810 27.23 -49.37 -27.25
CA HIS A 810 26.92 -50.73 -27.71
C HIS A 810 27.73 -51.05 -28.97
N PRO A 811 28.42 -52.20 -29.03
CA PRO A 811 29.19 -52.62 -30.21
C PRO A 811 28.28 -53.11 -31.35
N GLU A 812 28.85 -53.27 -32.54
CA GLU A 812 28.18 -53.89 -33.69
C GLU A 812 27.49 -55.22 -33.32
N GLY A 813 26.26 -55.41 -33.80
CA GLY A 813 25.47 -56.61 -33.56
C GLY A 813 24.82 -56.70 -32.17
N ALA A 814 25.09 -55.75 -31.26
CA ALA A 814 24.41 -55.69 -29.98
C ALA A 814 22.92 -55.38 -30.16
N GLN A 815 22.07 -56.13 -29.45
CA GLN A 815 20.62 -55.92 -29.44
C GLN A 815 20.22 -55.04 -28.26
N ILE A 816 19.87 -53.79 -28.54
CA ILE A 816 19.46 -52.81 -27.53
C ILE A 816 18.00 -53.05 -27.10
N CYS A 817 17.16 -53.51 -28.03
CA CYS A 817 15.80 -53.96 -27.74
C CYS A 817 15.60 -55.35 -28.33
N ARG A 818 15.00 -56.29 -27.58
CA ARG A 818 14.52 -57.56 -28.14
C ARG A 818 13.01 -57.62 -28.19
N TYR A 819 12.49 -58.23 -29.23
CA TYR A 819 11.06 -58.44 -29.39
C TYR A 819 10.47 -59.19 -28.18
N GLY A 820 9.35 -58.68 -27.65
CA GLY A 820 8.63 -59.30 -26.54
C GLY A 820 9.19 -59.04 -25.14
N GLU A 821 10.34 -58.35 -24.99
CA GLU A 821 10.86 -57.94 -23.69
C GLU A 821 10.04 -56.78 -23.08
N SER A 822 10.16 -56.58 -21.76
CA SER A 822 9.54 -55.45 -21.08
C SER A 822 10.09 -54.11 -21.59
N SER A 823 9.22 -53.11 -21.66
CA SER A 823 9.55 -51.78 -22.14
C SER A 823 9.90 -50.85 -20.98
N ASP A 824 11.10 -51.04 -20.43
CA ASP A 824 11.54 -50.37 -19.18
C ASP A 824 12.14 -48.96 -19.43
N GLY A 825 12.33 -48.58 -20.69
CA GLY A 825 12.84 -47.27 -21.09
C GLY A 825 12.82 -47.04 -22.61
N MET A 826 13.16 -45.84 -23.05
CA MET A 826 13.34 -45.48 -24.45
C MET A 826 14.76 -44.97 -24.69
N PHE A 827 15.19 -44.91 -25.95
CA PHE A 827 16.56 -44.56 -26.30
C PHE A 827 16.59 -43.45 -27.33
N VAL A 828 17.60 -42.58 -27.21
CA VAL A 828 17.96 -41.59 -28.23
C VAL A 828 19.31 -41.98 -28.81
N LEU A 829 19.37 -42.24 -30.12
CA LEU A 829 20.61 -42.52 -30.82
C LEU A 829 21.41 -41.23 -30.99
N VAL A 830 22.57 -41.14 -30.35
CA VAL A 830 23.45 -39.96 -30.42
C VAL A 830 24.40 -40.09 -31.62
N ARG A 831 24.99 -41.27 -31.77
CA ARG A 831 25.98 -41.59 -32.80
C ARG A 831 25.90 -43.06 -33.17
N GLY A 832 26.18 -43.37 -34.44
CA GLY A 832 26.08 -44.73 -34.99
C GLY A 832 24.80 -44.96 -35.77
N GLU A 833 24.58 -46.20 -36.18
CA GLU A 833 23.42 -46.63 -36.95
C GLU A 833 22.75 -47.84 -36.28
N THR A 834 21.42 -47.87 -36.31
CA THR A 834 20.62 -48.98 -35.79
C THR A 834 19.65 -49.49 -36.85
N ILE A 835 19.36 -50.79 -36.81
CA ILE A 835 18.37 -51.43 -37.67
C ILE A 835 17.29 -52.04 -36.78
N ALA A 836 16.03 -51.66 -37.03
CA ALA A 836 14.87 -52.26 -36.40
C ALA A 836 14.27 -53.35 -37.30
N TRP A 837 13.98 -54.53 -36.76
CA TRP A 837 13.44 -55.67 -37.52
C TRP A 837 12.48 -56.56 -36.71
N VAL A 838 11.61 -57.28 -37.40
CA VAL A 838 10.72 -58.32 -36.84
C VAL A 838 10.94 -59.66 -37.54
N ALA A 839 10.59 -60.76 -36.88
CA ALA A 839 10.62 -62.08 -37.51
C ALA A 839 9.38 -62.24 -38.42
N GLY A 840 9.60 -62.37 -39.72
CA GLY A 840 8.56 -62.65 -40.72
C GLY A 840 8.71 -64.05 -41.33
N GLU A 841 7.78 -64.43 -42.22
CA GLU A 841 7.74 -65.77 -42.84
C GLU A 841 9.02 -66.11 -43.64
N ASN A 842 9.74 -65.11 -44.16
CA ASN A 842 10.96 -65.26 -44.97
C ASN A 842 12.25 -64.84 -44.22
N GLY A 843 12.24 -64.73 -42.89
CA GLY A 843 13.41 -64.34 -42.09
C GLY A 843 13.29 -62.96 -41.44
N ARG A 844 14.39 -62.20 -41.36
CA ARG A 844 14.39 -60.85 -40.74
C ARG A 844 13.73 -59.83 -41.68
N GLU A 845 12.59 -59.27 -41.29
CA GLU A 845 11.93 -58.16 -42.00
C GLU A 845 12.35 -56.83 -41.37
N ILE A 846 13.05 -55.98 -42.12
CA ILE A 846 13.52 -54.67 -41.66
C ILE A 846 12.36 -53.68 -41.70
N ILE A 847 12.05 -53.09 -40.55
CA ILE A 847 10.95 -52.12 -40.39
C ILE A 847 11.44 -50.68 -40.29
N GLY A 848 12.75 -50.46 -40.12
CA GLY A 848 13.32 -49.11 -40.08
C GLY A 848 14.83 -49.12 -39.86
N ARG A 849 15.46 -48.01 -40.23
CA ARG A 849 16.86 -47.71 -39.91
C ARG A 849 16.91 -46.38 -39.17
N GLY A 850 17.74 -46.28 -38.13
CA GLY A 850 17.91 -45.07 -37.33
C GLY A 850 19.34 -44.57 -37.38
N GLY A 851 19.51 -43.28 -37.68
CA GLY A 851 20.77 -42.55 -37.49
C GLY A 851 20.72 -41.62 -36.28
N ALA A 852 21.74 -40.79 -36.08
CA ALA A 852 21.78 -39.80 -35.00
C ALA A 852 20.48 -38.97 -34.92
N GLY A 853 19.99 -38.75 -33.70
CA GLY A 853 18.73 -38.07 -33.39
C GLY A 853 17.48 -38.97 -33.41
N THR A 854 17.61 -40.20 -33.91
CA THR A 854 16.51 -41.18 -33.94
C THR A 854 16.15 -41.61 -32.53
N VAL A 855 14.86 -41.63 -32.25
CA VAL A 855 14.28 -42.14 -31.00
C VAL A 855 13.70 -43.52 -31.26
N PHE A 856 13.97 -44.49 -30.39
CA PHE A 856 13.43 -45.84 -30.50
C PHE A 856 13.07 -46.46 -29.14
N GLY A 857 12.18 -47.45 -29.16
CA GLY A 857 11.66 -48.11 -27.96
C GLY A 857 10.54 -47.34 -27.24
N GLU A 858 10.17 -46.17 -27.76
CA GLU A 858 9.14 -45.26 -27.27
C GLU A 858 7.74 -45.88 -27.29
N LEU A 859 7.41 -46.69 -28.31
CA LEU A 859 6.08 -47.30 -28.45
C LEU A 859 5.71 -48.18 -27.27
N GLY A 860 6.66 -49.00 -26.82
CA GLY A 860 6.45 -49.90 -25.70
C GLY A 860 6.29 -49.15 -24.37
N VAL A 861 7.02 -48.05 -24.19
CA VAL A 861 6.93 -47.18 -23.02
C VAL A 861 5.55 -46.50 -22.97
N ILE A 862 5.11 -45.92 -24.08
CA ILE A 862 3.85 -45.15 -24.17
C ILE A 862 2.62 -46.07 -24.12
N SER A 863 2.64 -47.18 -24.86
CA SER A 863 1.49 -48.11 -24.94
C SER A 863 1.39 -49.07 -23.75
N GLY A 864 2.44 -49.15 -22.93
CA GLY A 864 2.56 -50.14 -21.86
C GLY A 864 2.69 -51.59 -22.34
N ARG A 865 2.95 -51.81 -23.64
CA ARG A 865 3.12 -53.14 -24.22
C ARG A 865 4.61 -53.56 -24.26
N PRO A 866 4.90 -54.87 -24.36
CA PRO A 866 6.24 -55.36 -24.63
C PRO A 866 6.82 -54.78 -25.93
N ARG A 867 8.15 -54.84 -26.09
CA ARG A 867 8.86 -54.35 -27.29
C ARG A 867 8.29 -54.96 -28.57
N SER A 868 7.98 -54.11 -29.54
CA SER A 868 7.34 -54.50 -30.81
C SER A 868 8.31 -54.99 -31.89
N ALA A 869 9.61 -54.81 -31.70
CA ALA A 869 10.65 -55.17 -32.67
C ALA A 869 12.01 -55.38 -31.99
N PHE A 870 12.91 -56.06 -32.70
CA PHE A 870 14.33 -56.06 -32.38
C PHE A 870 14.95 -54.74 -32.86
N VAL A 871 15.88 -54.19 -32.08
CA VAL A 871 16.73 -53.07 -32.51
C VAL A 871 18.18 -53.47 -32.28
N GLU A 872 18.95 -53.53 -33.36
CA GLU A 872 20.33 -54.00 -33.40
C GLU A 872 21.26 -52.90 -33.92
N VAL A 873 22.46 -52.81 -33.36
CA VAL A 873 23.50 -51.87 -33.80
C VAL A 873 24.09 -52.34 -35.13
N ALA A 874 24.10 -51.46 -36.13
CA ALA A 874 24.56 -51.74 -37.50
C ALA A 874 25.91 -51.07 -37.85
N SER A 875 26.37 -50.12 -37.03
CA SER A 875 27.71 -49.54 -37.12
C SER A 875 28.69 -50.27 -36.18
N GLU A 876 30.00 -50.00 -36.31
CA GLU A 876 31.02 -50.55 -35.40
C GLU A 876 30.68 -50.31 -33.91
N GLU A 877 30.10 -49.14 -33.63
CA GLU A 877 29.65 -48.72 -32.31
C GLU A 877 28.41 -47.81 -32.44
N ALA A 878 27.48 -47.90 -31.49
CA ALA A 878 26.41 -46.93 -31.30
C ALA A 878 26.40 -46.38 -29.87
N CYS A 879 26.30 -45.05 -29.76
CA CYS A 879 26.13 -44.34 -28.50
C CYS A 879 24.67 -43.94 -28.36
N VAL A 880 24.03 -44.32 -27.25
CA VAL A 880 22.63 -44.02 -26.97
C VAL A 880 22.46 -43.38 -25.62
N VAL A 881 21.50 -42.47 -25.49
CA VAL A 881 20.99 -42.02 -24.19
C VAL A 881 19.79 -42.89 -23.83
N ALA A 882 19.94 -43.72 -22.80
CA ALA A 882 18.86 -44.53 -22.24
C ALA A 882 18.05 -43.70 -21.24
N ILE A 883 16.74 -43.60 -21.47
CA ILE A 883 15.79 -42.84 -20.66
C ILE A 883 14.81 -43.83 -20.01
N PRO A 884 14.77 -43.94 -18.68
CA PRO A 884 13.89 -44.90 -18.01
C PRO A 884 12.42 -44.48 -18.16
N ARG A 885 11.52 -45.46 -18.20
CA ARG A 885 10.07 -45.24 -18.34
C ARG A 885 9.51 -44.25 -17.33
N SER A 886 9.98 -44.31 -16.07
CA SER A 886 9.55 -43.37 -15.02
C SER A 886 9.87 -41.90 -15.35
N ALA A 887 10.97 -41.62 -16.06
CA ALA A 887 11.29 -40.26 -16.49
C ALA A 887 10.37 -39.80 -17.64
N VAL A 888 9.97 -40.72 -18.52
CA VAL A 888 9.04 -40.45 -19.62
C VAL A 888 7.62 -40.22 -19.10
N ASP A 889 7.14 -41.02 -18.16
CA ASP A 889 5.81 -40.88 -17.55
C ASP A 889 5.68 -39.51 -16.83
N ASP A 890 6.71 -39.08 -16.11
CA ASP A 890 6.77 -37.75 -15.50
C ASP A 890 6.76 -36.62 -16.54
N LEU A 891 7.48 -36.78 -17.65
CA LEU A 891 7.52 -35.82 -18.75
C LEU A 891 6.13 -35.63 -19.38
N LEU A 892 5.44 -36.74 -19.66
CA LEU A 892 4.10 -36.74 -20.26
C LEU A 892 3.05 -36.07 -19.34
N GLY A 893 3.23 -36.13 -18.02
CA GLY A 893 2.32 -35.51 -17.05
C GLY A 893 2.51 -34.00 -16.86
N ARG A 894 3.65 -33.42 -17.26
CA ARG A 894 4.04 -32.04 -16.92
C ARG A 894 4.19 -31.10 -18.12
N ASP A 895 4.54 -31.59 -19.30
CA ASP A 895 4.87 -30.74 -20.45
C ASP A 895 4.06 -31.11 -21.71
N ALA A 896 3.08 -30.26 -22.03
CA ALA A 896 2.21 -30.42 -23.20
C ALA A 896 2.98 -30.36 -24.55
N SER A 897 4.10 -29.63 -24.61
CA SER A 897 4.94 -29.53 -25.82
C SER A 897 5.72 -30.83 -26.05
N ALA A 898 6.24 -31.42 -24.97
CA ALA A 898 6.90 -32.73 -25.02
C ALA A 898 5.93 -33.83 -25.46
N VAL A 899 4.71 -33.85 -24.90
CA VAL A 899 3.63 -34.76 -25.29
C VAL A 899 3.31 -34.63 -26.78
N GLN A 900 3.16 -33.40 -27.29
CA GLN A 900 2.88 -33.17 -28.71
C GLN A 900 4.02 -33.65 -29.63
N SER A 901 5.28 -33.42 -29.25
CA SER A 901 6.44 -33.88 -30.03
C SER A 901 6.52 -35.40 -30.07
N ILE A 902 6.33 -36.07 -28.92
CA ILE A 902 6.30 -37.54 -28.83
C ILE A 902 5.14 -38.10 -29.65
N LEU A 903 3.93 -37.52 -29.54
CA LEU A 903 2.78 -37.92 -30.34
C LEU A 903 3.04 -37.76 -31.85
N LYS A 904 3.73 -36.69 -32.27
CA LYS A 904 4.12 -36.51 -33.68
C LYS A 904 5.07 -37.61 -34.14
N THR A 905 6.06 -37.97 -33.34
CA THR A 905 6.99 -39.09 -33.66
C THR A 905 6.24 -40.41 -33.79
N VAL A 906 5.38 -40.74 -32.82
CA VAL A 906 4.54 -41.95 -32.85
C VAL A 906 3.59 -41.96 -34.05
N THR A 907 2.97 -40.82 -34.37
CA THR A 907 2.07 -40.70 -35.52
C THR A 907 2.83 -40.83 -36.83
N GLY A 908 4.03 -40.25 -36.95
CA GLY A 908 4.90 -40.42 -38.11
C GLY A 908 5.25 -41.88 -38.36
N TYR A 909 5.68 -42.60 -37.31
CA TYR A 909 5.98 -44.02 -37.39
C TYR A 909 4.76 -44.87 -37.82
N LEU A 910 3.57 -44.58 -37.28
CA LEU A 910 2.33 -45.25 -37.69
C LEU A 910 1.97 -44.97 -39.15
N LEU A 911 2.14 -43.72 -39.61
CA LEU A 911 1.87 -43.33 -41.00
C LEU A 911 2.84 -44.01 -41.97
N ASP A 912 4.14 -44.07 -41.64
CA ASP A 912 5.15 -44.72 -42.46
C ASP A 912 4.91 -46.24 -42.56
N ASN A 913 4.54 -46.88 -41.45
CA ASN A 913 4.18 -48.30 -41.44
C ASN A 913 2.87 -48.58 -42.19
N MET A 914 1.87 -47.71 -42.07
CA MET A 914 0.62 -47.83 -42.85
C MET A 914 0.89 -47.62 -44.35
N ALA A 915 1.78 -46.70 -44.71
CA ALA A 915 2.20 -46.49 -46.10
C ALA A 915 2.96 -47.71 -46.64
N ALA A 916 3.87 -48.29 -45.86
CA ALA A 916 4.60 -49.51 -46.22
C ALA A 916 3.66 -50.73 -46.35
N ALA A 917 2.72 -50.92 -45.42
CA ALA A 917 1.71 -51.99 -45.49
C ALA A 917 0.76 -51.81 -46.68
N SER A 918 0.36 -50.56 -46.97
CA SER A 918 -0.45 -50.22 -48.15
C SER A 918 0.31 -50.47 -49.46
N ALA A 919 1.61 -50.13 -49.51
CA ALA A 919 2.46 -50.43 -50.67
C ALA A 919 2.65 -51.94 -50.89
N LYS A 920 2.87 -52.71 -49.82
CA LYS A 920 3.01 -54.17 -49.85
C LYS A 920 1.71 -54.86 -50.29
N ALA A 921 0.56 -54.43 -49.74
CA ALA A 921 -0.77 -54.91 -50.17
C ALA A 921 -1.07 -54.58 -51.64
N LYS A 922 -0.64 -53.40 -52.13
CA LYS A 922 -0.79 -52.99 -53.52
C LYS A 922 0.11 -53.78 -54.47
N GLN A 923 1.28 -54.22 -54.00
CA GLN A 923 2.22 -55.04 -54.75
C GLN A 923 1.78 -56.52 -54.80
N GLU A 924 1.21 -57.06 -53.71
CA GLU A 924 0.60 -58.40 -53.67
C GLU A 924 -0.67 -58.49 -54.54
N LEU A 925 -1.48 -57.43 -54.59
CA LEU A 925 -2.63 -57.36 -55.52
C LEU A 925 -2.24 -57.26 -57.00
N GLN A 926 -0.98 -56.90 -57.31
CA GLN A 926 -0.46 -56.82 -58.68
C GLN A 926 0.27 -58.09 -59.10
N THR A 927 0.60 -58.98 -58.17
CA THR A 927 1.29 -60.26 -58.43
C THR A 927 0.39 -61.49 -58.24
N SER A 928 -0.83 -61.33 -57.68
CA SER A 928 -1.94 -62.30 -57.73
C SER A 928 -2.82 -62.09 -58.97
#